data_AF-A0A3N0VS47-F1
#
_entry.id   AF-A0A3N0VS47-F1
#
_cell.length_a   1.000
_cell.length_b   1.000
_cell.length_c   1.000
_cell.angle_alpha   90.00
_cell.angle_beta   90.00
_cell.angle_gamma   90.00
#
_symmetry.space_group_name_H-M   'P 1'
#
loop_
_entity.id
_entity.type
_entity.pdbx_description
1 polymer ?
#
loop_
_entity_poly.entity_id
_entity_poly.type
_entity_poly.pdbx_seq_one_letter_code
_entity_poly.pdbx_strand_id
1 'polypeptide(L)'
;MKTKLFLFVFLMITLGIRAQLVNIPDANFKARLLSASPNNEIAKNLNGVFFKIDANNDGQIQASEAQQVSYLSLSNPGYNYIADITGILSFTNLTKLDIIYEKIPTIDLHGLSQLKYFRYYPYSAIVLTNTSLNIQGTNLISLEIPGFRLSSLNIQHCPNLEVFDYSVNPNLSVNLQSLPHLKVLKCSNNQLTSLNLQGLNNITDLDCSYNNISTLDVLHLSNLKYLKCIMNPLLTDLDVHGLTQLQELGISNHILVNLNASGCTSLSNYSYYFVYSGYVPTLKSLNFEGCKSLGLAGLGSFAPSLEYLNVKDTNIVELYASNLELNYLNVEGCIYLKNLDCSNNNLSSLNVQGCTNLRQLNCSYNNISTLDLHGMNISGENTSVGQWTNYIAGVDCSHNNITNLNISNLTTNFINCSYNNISALDFQTFSLVGVPGIATTNLKPFIDCSHNNLSTINLKENLILERLDCSYNNLSSLSINKMNALILNASHNMLTSLNIDSFSHINSLDFGFNSMTSFICHSLPIVDPMLLDYYSYYYPSGISCTNNLLTSLNVQGLQLDTLNCSNNLLTTLDLNESSLGSFNADNNQLQYLFIKNGIFDNYSIADNPNLTYICLDDMTAPFDPTYTELLMAQDTVAYLNLNNVSINTYCNFTPGGNYNTITGTVRFDENNNGCDTNDEVFEHMKLKINDGTTTGETFVKNDGKYNFYTQAGDFTVTVEPENPSLFTVTPSTFTTHFANANNNVSTQNICVTKNGNVKDLEVVFAPATDARPGFDAVYQLIWRNKGNTTLSGNVTLTFENTKMAFISSELPSTVSGNMITFSFTNLKPFANTASELTFNINPPTHPTYPVNIGNTLNFNAIINSPSGENTPEDNEFAFKQTVVGSFDPNDITCLEGSQIPLSMVGKYLHYIINFENTGTAPATNIVVEMNVNPDDFDISSLQLQNTSHSTYTKIIGNKVEFIMKDINLAALAHGNITLKVKSNNNLATGDSVSNQANIYFDYNFPVETNETITMIKNPTLETIDTAINNKVNVYPNPTKDDVNILTDSKIKSIEVYDAQGRIIQKHMGINAQNAKVSIRSTASGLYIFKIITEKEVIMKKVIKN
;
A
#
# COMPACT_ATOMS: atom_id res chain seq x y z
N MET A 1 -4.64 -44.79 -132.81
CA MET A 1 -3.54 -44.06 -132.13
C MET A 1 -4.01 -42.83 -131.35
N LYS A 2 -5.22 -42.83 -130.73
CA LYS A 2 -5.71 -41.74 -129.86
C LYS A 2 -5.58 -42.02 -128.34
N THR A 3 -5.06 -43.18 -127.96
CA THR A 3 -4.97 -43.62 -126.55
C THR A 3 -3.60 -43.38 -125.90
N LYS A 4 -2.58 -42.97 -126.67
CA LYS A 4 -1.24 -42.66 -126.13
C LYS A 4 -1.01 -41.18 -125.78
N LEU A 5 -1.90 -40.28 -126.21
CA LEU A 5 -1.80 -38.84 -125.88
C LEU A 5 -2.52 -38.49 -124.55
N PHE A 6 -3.59 -39.20 -124.21
CA PHE A 6 -4.31 -38.98 -122.94
C PHE A 6 -3.55 -39.51 -121.71
N LEU A 7 -2.79 -40.59 -121.87
CA LEU A 7 -1.94 -41.10 -120.79
C LEU A 7 -0.74 -40.16 -120.52
N PHE A 8 -0.26 -39.42 -121.53
CA PHE A 8 0.86 -38.50 -121.38
C PHE A 8 0.44 -37.15 -120.75
N VAL A 9 -0.81 -36.71 -120.98
CA VAL A 9 -1.38 -35.52 -120.33
C VAL A 9 -1.83 -35.83 -118.89
N PHE A 10 -2.34 -37.03 -118.61
CA PHE A 10 -2.67 -37.42 -117.22
C PHE A 10 -1.41 -37.66 -116.37
N LEU A 11 -0.31 -38.17 -116.98
CA LEU A 11 0.97 -38.35 -116.29
C LEU A 11 1.72 -37.02 -116.02
N MET A 12 1.40 -35.95 -116.76
CA MET A 12 1.93 -34.59 -116.55
C MET A 12 1.13 -33.76 -115.53
N ILE A 13 -0.06 -34.22 -115.10
CA ILE A 13 -0.84 -33.60 -114.01
C ILE A 13 -0.52 -34.27 -112.65
N THR A 14 0.15 -35.43 -112.65
CA THR A 14 0.53 -36.17 -111.42
C THR A 14 2.00 -36.01 -111.00
N LEU A 15 2.77 -35.15 -111.66
CA LEU A 15 4.14 -34.82 -111.25
C LEU A 15 4.17 -33.43 -110.62
N GLY A 16 3.97 -33.39 -109.30
CA GLY A 16 4.60 -32.37 -108.46
C GLY A 16 3.72 -31.30 -107.81
N ILE A 17 2.48 -31.59 -107.40
CA ILE A 17 1.98 -30.91 -106.20
C ILE A 17 2.58 -31.67 -105.01
N ARG A 18 3.86 -31.44 -104.72
CA ARG A 18 4.35 -31.75 -103.37
C ARG A 18 3.67 -30.72 -102.48
N ALA A 19 2.86 -31.18 -101.52
CA ALA A 19 2.38 -30.31 -100.46
C ALA A 19 3.60 -29.60 -99.86
N GLN A 20 3.54 -28.26 -99.81
CA GLN A 20 4.69 -27.47 -99.36
C GLN A 20 4.92 -27.79 -97.89
N LEU A 21 6.02 -28.51 -97.63
CA LEU A 21 6.42 -28.89 -96.28
C LEU A 21 6.81 -27.64 -95.49
N VAL A 22 6.30 -27.50 -94.27
CA VAL A 22 6.74 -26.44 -93.36
C VAL A 22 8.14 -26.78 -92.85
N ASN A 23 9.08 -25.85 -93.03
CA ASN A 23 10.44 -26.04 -92.52
C ASN A 23 10.47 -25.84 -91.00
N ILE A 24 10.64 -26.93 -90.24
CA ILE A 24 10.69 -26.94 -88.78
C ILE A 24 12.01 -27.62 -88.35
N PRO A 25 13.11 -26.85 -88.18
CA PRO A 25 14.43 -27.40 -87.87
C PRO A 25 14.57 -27.89 -86.42
N ASP A 26 13.86 -27.29 -85.47
CA ASP A 26 13.87 -27.69 -84.06
C ASP A 26 13.03 -28.96 -83.85
N ALA A 27 13.68 -30.03 -83.39
CA ALA A 27 13.04 -31.32 -83.18
C ALA A 27 11.99 -31.29 -82.06
N ASN A 28 12.17 -30.46 -81.03
CA ASN A 28 11.23 -30.32 -79.92
C ASN A 28 10.00 -29.52 -80.38
N PHE A 29 10.18 -28.47 -81.19
CA PHE A 29 9.07 -27.74 -81.80
C PHE A 29 8.25 -28.65 -82.71
N LYS A 30 8.92 -29.42 -83.58
CA LYS A 30 8.24 -30.40 -84.44
C LYS A 30 7.50 -31.46 -83.63
N ALA A 31 8.15 -32.04 -82.62
CA ALA A 31 7.52 -33.04 -81.75
C ALA A 31 6.29 -32.48 -81.03
N ARG A 32 6.36 -31.23 -80.57
CA ARG A 32 5.22 -30.55 -79.94
C ARG A 32 4.04 -30.42 -80.89
N LEU A 33 4.27 -29.98 -82.13
CA LEU A 33 3.23 -29.88 -83.16
C LEU A 33 2.61 -31.24 -83.51
N LEU A 34 3.43 -32.28 -83.68
CA LEU A 34 2.97 -33.65 -83.98
C LEU A 34 2.20 -34.28 -82.83
N SER A 35 2.49 -33.87 -81.59
CA SER A 35 1.79 -34.35 -80.40
C SER A 35 0.40 -33.71 -80.20
N ALA A 36 0.05 -32.68 -80.96
CA ALA A 36 -1.27 -32.06 -80.89
C ALA A 36 -2.37 -33.10 -81.15
N SER A 37 -3.41 -33.09 -80.31
CA SER A 37 -4.53 -34.01 -80.42
C SER A 37 -5.81 -33.37 -79.88
N PRO A 38 -6.99 -33.94 -80.16
CA PRO A 38 -8.23 -33.51 -79.51
C PRO A 38 -8.23 -33.61 -77.97
N ASN A 39 -7.28 -34.35 -77.39
CA ASN A 39 -7.21 -34.64 -75.96
C ASN A 39 -6.16 -33.79 -75.22
N ASN A 40 -5.51 -32.83 -75.89
CA ASN A 40 -4.56 -31.94 -75.24
C ASN A 40 -4.73 -30.49 -75.68
N GLU A 41 -4.19 -29.57 -74.88
CA GLU A 41 -4.37 -28.14 -75.08
C GLU A 41 -3.33 -27.52 -76.03
N ILE A 42 -2.84 -28.29 -77.01
CA ILE A 42 -1.73 -27.85 -77.85
C ILE A 42 -2.21 -26.98 -79.01
N ALA A 43 -3.24 -27.40 -79.75
CA ALA A 43 -3.70 -26.65 -80.92
C ALA A 43 -5.20 -26.73 -81.13
N LYS A 44 -5.84 -25.60 -81.44
CA LYS A 44 -7.25 -25.55 -81.88
C LYS A 44 -7.34 -25.26 -83.36
N ASN A 45 -8.35 -25.85 -84.00
CA ASN A 45 -8.68 -25.56 -85.39
C ASN A 45 -9.46 -24.24 -85.52
N LEU A 46 -9.83 -23.87 -86.75
CA LEU A 46 -10.60 -22.65 -87.04
C LEU A 46 -11.99 -22.57 -86.35
N ASN A 47 -12.55 -23.71 -85.93
CA ASN A 47 -13.81 -23.78 -85.16
C ASN A 47 -13.59 -23.71 -83.64
N GLY A 48 -12.35 -23.51 -83.18
CA GLY A 48 -12.00 -23.44 -81.76
C GLY A 48 -11.94 -24.79 -81.04
N VAL A 49 -11.94 -25.91 -81.77
CA VAL A 49 -11.87 -27.27 -81.21
C VAL A 49 -10.43 -27.77 -81.22
N PHE A 50 -9.98 -28.39 -80.13
CA PHE A 50 -8.66 -29.03 -80.08
C PHE A 50 -8.57 -30.16 -81.10
N PHE A 51 -7.46 -30.26 -81.82
CA PHE A 51 -7.34 -31.22 -82.92
C PHE A 51 -5.90 -31.64 -83.18
N LYS A 52 -5.76 -32.68 -84.00
CA LYS A 52 -4.46 -33.14 -84.50
C LYS A 52 -4.05 -32.32 -85.73
N ILE A 53 -2.86 -31.73 -85.69
CA ILE A 53 -2.34 -30.89 -86.80
C ILE A 53 -1.91 -31.76 -87.99
N ASP A 54 -1.10 -32.80 -87.75
CA ASP A 54 -0.71 -33.81 -88.75
C ASP A 54 -1.91 -34.70 -89.10
N ALA A 55 -2.69 -34.24 -90.08
CA ALA A 55 -3.97 -34.82 -90.47
C ALA A 55 -3.79 -36.12 -91.26
N ASN A 56 -2.68 -36.24 -92.01
CA ASN A 56 -2.40 -37.41 -92.82
C ASN A 56 -1.50 -38.47 -92.12
N ASN A 57 -0.98 -38.16 -90.93
CA ASN A 57 -0.12 -39.01 -90.10
C ASN A 57 1.21 -39.38 -90.75
N ASP A 58 1.76 -38.53 -91.63
CA ASP A 58 3.04 -38.77 -92.30
C ASP A 58 4.26 -38.32 -91.48
N GLY A 59 4.02 -37.78 -90.27
CA GLY A 59 5.08 -37.30 -89.37
C GLY A 59 5.69 -35.97 -89.84
N GLN A 60 5.05 -35.29 -90.78
CA GLN A 60 5.42 -33.99 -91.31
C GLN A 60 4.27 -33.00 -91.12
N ILE A 61 4.58 -31.69 -91.12
CA ILE A 61 3.55 -30.65 -91.09
C ILE A 61 3.55 -29.95 -92.45
N GLN A 62 2.44 -30.02 -93.17
CA GLN A 62 2.29 -29.33 -94.46
C GLN A 62 1.62 -27.97 -94.30
N ALA A 63 1.86 -27.05 -95.24
CA ALA A 63 1.30 -25.69 -95.18
C ALA A 63 -0.24 -25.67 -95.06
N SER A 64 -0.94 -26.61 -95.71
CA SER A 64 -2.39 -26.76 -95.60
C SER A 64 -2.85 -27.16 -94.19
N GLU A 65 -2.05 -27.93 -93.46
CA GLU A 65 -2.34 -28.34 -92.08
C GLU A 65 -2.10 -27.18 -91.11
N ALA A 66 -0.98 -26.47 -91.26
CA ALA A 66 -0.68 -25.27 -90.48
C ALA A 66 -1.76 -24.19 -90.63
N GLN A 67 -2.35 -24.05 -91.82
CA GLN A 67 -3.46 -23.13 -92.09
C GLN A 67 -4.75 -23.47 -91.34
N GLN A 68 -4.94 -24.69 -90.83
CA GLN A 68 -6.13 -25.03 -90.06
C GLN A 68 -6.04 -24.59 -88.59
N VAL A 69 -4.87 -24.16 -88.12
CA VAL A 69 -4.61 -23.85 -86.71
C VAL A 69 -4.96 -22.39 -86.39
N SER A 70 -5.81 -22.18 -85.38
CA SER A 70 -6.21 -20.86 -84.87
C SER A 70 -5.64 -20.53 -83.48
N TYR A 71 -5.24 -21.54 -82.71
CA TYR A 71 -4.60 -21.41 -81.40
C TYR A 71 -3.44 -22.39 -81.32
N LEU A 72 -2.33 -21.97 -80.72
CA LEU A 72 -1.18 -22.82 -80.48
C LEU A 72 -0.55 -22.55 -79.11
N SER A 73 -0.35 -23.62 -78.34
CA SER A 73 0.38 -23.62 -77.07
C SER A 73 1.63 -24.47 -77.17
N LEU A 74 2.77 -23.80 -77.05
CA LEU A 74 4.08 -24.41 -77.07
C LEU A 74 4.59 -24.77 -75.67
N SER A 75 3.74 -24.72 -74.64
CA SER A 75 4.14 -24.96 -73.26
C SER A 75 4.54 -26.42 -73.00
N ASN A 76 5.84 -26.70 -72.86
CA ASN A 76 6.36 -28.00 -72.49
C ASN A 76 6.96 -27.99 -71.07
N PRO A 77 6.28 -28.58 -70.07
CA PRO A 77 6.84 -28.69 -68.71
C PRO A 77 7.96 -29.73 -68.58
N GLY A 78 8.24 -30.53 -69.63
CA GLY A 78 9.34 -31.48 -69.66
C GLY A 78 10.66 -30.80 -70.06
N TYR A 79 11.80 -31.30 -69.56
CA TYR A 79 13.16 -30.76 -69.77
C TYR A 79 13.64 -30.62 -71.24
N ASN A 80 12.78 -30.87 -72.24
CA ASN A 80 13.02 -30.74 -73.67
C ASN A 80 12.44 -29.41 -74.19
N TYR A 81 13.18 -28.33 -73.95
CA TYR A 81 12.80 -26.97 -74.33
C TYR A 81 12.87 -26.75 -75.85
N ILE A 82 11.95 -25.96 -76.38
CA ILE A 82 11.97 -25.41 -77.72
C ILE A 82 12.96 -24.23 -77.73
N ALA A 83 13.91 -24.27 -78.67
CA ALA A 83 14.92 -23.23 -78.84
C ALA A 83 14.68 -22.39 -80.12
N ASP A 84 14.06 -22.98 -81.14
CA ASP A 84 13.76 -22.32 -82.41
C ASP A 84 12.34 -22.66 -82.89
N ILE A 85 11.58 -21.63 -83.26
CA ILE A 85 10.20 -21.74 -83.78
C ILE A 85 10.11 -21.46 -85.28
N THR A 86 11.23 -21.56 -86.00
CA THR A 86 11.26 -21.50 -87.46
C THR A 86 10.20 -22.42 -88.04
N GLY A 87 9.37 -21.88 -88.93
CA GLY A 87 8.17 -22.54 -89.47
C GLY A 87 6.84 -21.94 -88.98
N ILE A 88 6.85 -21.20 -87.84
CA ILE A 88 5.64 -20.59 -87.26
C ILE A 88 4.87 -19.67 -88.23
N LEU A 89 5.58 -19.04 -89.17
CA LEU A 89 4.97 -18.16 -90.18
C LEU A 89 4.04 -18.89 -91.17
N SER A 90 4.08 -20.22 -91.22
CA SER A 90 3.15 -21.02 -92.04
C SER A 90 1.75 -21.14 -91.41
N PHE A 91 1.59 -20.75 -90.15
CA PHE A 91 0.33 -20.81 -89.39
C PHE A 91 -0.46 -19.51 -89.58
N THR A 92 -0.81 -19.19 -90.82
CA THR A 92 -1.33 -17.87 -91.20
C THR A 92 -2.69 -17.48 -90.59
N ASN A 93 -3.45 -18.45 -90.09
CA ASN A 93 -4.74 -18.24 -89.43
C ASN A 93 -4.64 -18.22 -87.89
N LEU A 94 -3.43 -18.20 -87.34
CA LEU A 94 -3.18 -18.20 -85.90
C LEU A 94 -3.70 -16.90 -85.26
N THR A 95 -4.59 -17.03 -84.29
CA THR A 95 -5.20 -15.92 -83.54
C THR A 95 -4.61 -15.76 -82.14
N LYS A 96 -4.09 -16.85 -81.56
CA LYS A 96 -3.45 -16.83 -80.25
C LYS A 96 -2.27 -17.80 -80.19
N LEU A 97 -1.15 -17.31 -79.65
CA LEU A 97 0.08 -18.08 -79.44
C LEU A 97 0.55 -17.92 -78.00
N ASP A 98 0.58 -19.04 -77.27
CA ASP A 98 1.10 -19.13 -75.91
C ASP A 98 2.43 -19.90 -75.91
N ILE A 99 3.46 -19.30 -75.34
CA ILE A 99 4.78 -19.89 -75.15
C ILE A 99 5.15 -19.75 -73.68
N ILE A 100 5.18 -20.85 -72.93
CA ILE A 100 5.37 -20.81 -71.47
C ILE A 100 6.42 -21.86 -71.11
N TYR A 101 7.37 -21.48 -70.26
CA TYR A 101 8.49 -22.32 -69.80
C TYR A 101 9.47 -22.74 -70.90
N GLU A 102 9.52 -22.00 -72.01
CA GLU A 102 10.45 -22.27 -73.12
C GLU A 102 11.71 -21.38 -73.09
N LYS A 103 12.66 -21.68 -73.99
CA LYS A 103 13.98 -21.03 -74.09
C LYS A 103 14.24 -20.46 -75.48
N ILE A 104 13.33 -19.61 -75.96
CA ILE A 104 13.41 -19.10 -77.32
C ILE A 104 13.99 -17.69 -77.28
N PRO A 105 15.27 -17.48 -77.65
CA PRO A 105 15.87 -16.15 -77.64
C PRO A 105 15.29 -15.24 -78.72
N THR A 106 14.96 -15.78 -79.89
CA THR A 106 14.52 -15.01 -81.05
C THR A 106 13.17 -15.50 -81.54
N ILE A 107 12.16 -14.63 -81.54
CA ILE A 107 10.80 -14.93 -81.99
C ILE A 107 10.44 -13.99 -83.15
N ASP A 108 10.17 -14.56 -84.31
CA ASP A 108 9.73 -13.83 -85.50
C ASP A 108 8.29 -14.21 -85.86
N LEU A 109 7.38 -13.23 -85.70
CA LEU A 109 5.94 -13.34 -85.94
C LEU A 109 5.47 -12.42 -87.06
N HIS A 110 6.38 -11.93 -87.90
CA HIS A 110 6.02 -10.96 -88.92
C HIS A 110 4.94 -11.47 -89.88
N GLY A 111 4.02 -10.58 -90.27
CA GLY A 111 2.97 -10.89 -91.23
C GLY A 111 1.86 -11.82 -90.74
N LEU A 112 1.89 -12.29 -89.48
CA LEU A 112 0.79 -13.04 -88.86
C LEU A 112 -0.40 -12.12 -88.52
N SER A 113 -1.08 -11.64 -89.57
CA SER A 113 -2.12 -10.61 -89.50
C SER A 113 -3.37 -10.99 -88.69
N GLN A 114 -3.63 -12.28 -88.47
CA GLN A 114 -4.75 -12.76 -87.66
C GLN A 114 -4.42 -12.87 -86.15
N LEU A 115 -3.14 -12.72 -85.77
CA LEU A 115 -2.69 -12.90 -84.40
C LEU A 115 -3.16 -11.73 -83.52
N LYS A 116 -3.95 -12.05 -82.50
CA LYS A 116 -4.53 -11.09 -81.53
C LYS A 116 -3.92 -11.20 -80.14
N TYR A 117 -3.49 -12.39 -79.74
CA TYR A 117 -2.96 -12.63 -78.40
C TYR A 117 -1.61 -13.34 -78.50
N PHE A 118 -0.58 -12.69 -77.99
CA PHE A 118 0.74 -13.31 -77.87
C PHE A 118 1.21 -13.26 -76.42
N ARG A 119 1.60 -14.43 -75.92
CA ARG A 119 2.07 -14.60 -74.56
C ARG A 119 3.38 -15.38 -74.55
N TYR A 120 4.38 -14.83 -73.90
CA TYR A 120 5.65 -15.47 -73.62
C TYR A 120 6.01 -15.34 -72.14
N TYR A 121 6.14 -16.47 -71.44
CA TYR A 121 6.65 -16.55 -70.07
C TYR A 121 7.87 -17.49 -70.04
N PRO A 122 9.09 -16.99 -69.86
CA PRO A 122 10.28 -17.83 -69.83
C PRO A 122 10.34 -18.69 -68.57
N TYR A 123 11.12 -19.77 -68.63
CA TYR A 123 11.46 -20.54 -67.43
C TYR A 123 12.38 -19.72 -66.50
N SER A 124 11.91 -19.47 -65.27
CA SER A 124 12.52 -18.49 -64.34
C SER A 124 13.96 -18.78 -63.91
N ALA A 125 14.45 -20.02 -64.05
CA ALA A 125 15.80 -20.39 -63.62
C ALA A 125 16.93 -20.03 -64.61
N ILE A 126 16.61 -19.54 -65.82
CA ILE A 126 17.61 -19.35 -66.89
C ILE A 126 17.50 -17.96 -67.49
N VAL A 127 18.64 -17.27 -67.58
CA VAL A 127 18.76 -15.94 -68.19
C VAL A 127 19.01 -16.08 -69.69
N LEU A 128 18.08 -15.60 -70.52
CA LEU A 128 18.25 -15.51 -71.97
C LEU A 128 19.15 -14.31 -72.33
N THR A 129 20.01 -14.47 -73.34
CA THR A 129 20.85 -13.41 -73.91
C THR A 129 20.57 -13.27 -75.41
N ASN A 130 20.88 -12.10 -75.98
CA ASN A 130 20.67 -11.80 -77.41
C ASN A 130 19.21 -11.98 -77.89
N THR A 131 18.23 -11.57 -77.08
CA THR A 131 16.83 -11.79 -77.39
C THR A 131 16.25 -10.79 -78.40
N SER A 132 15.35 -11.24 -79.26
CA SER A 132 14.64 -10.39 -80.23
C SER A 132 13.20 -10.86 -80.46
N LEU A 133 12.31 -9.90 -80.68
CA LEU A 133 10.89 -10.14 -80.98
C LEU A 133 10.47 -9.26 -82.17
N ASN A 134 10.04 -9.89 -83.26
CA ASN A 134 9.50 -9.20 -84.43
C ASN A 134 7.99 -9.46 -84.55
N ILE A 135 7.19 -8.40 -84.46
CA ILE A 135 5.72 -8.44 -84.51
C ILE A 135 5.16 -7.58 -85.67
N GLN A 136 5.99 -7.20 -86.64
CA GLN A 136 5.57 -6.33 -87.73
C GLN A 136 4.46 -6.97 -88.57
N GLY A 137 3.35 -6.26 -88.79
CA GLY A 137 2.22 -6.77 -89.57
C GLY A 137 1.27 -7.71 -88.82
N THR A 138 1.41 -7.82 -87.50
CA THR A 138 0.42 -8.43 -86.60
C THR A 138 -0.68 -7.43 -86.23
N ASN A 139 -1.78 -7.89 -85.62
CA ASN A 139 -2.88 -7.03 -85.14
C ASN A 139 -3.24 -7.36 -83.68
N LEU A 140 -2.24 -7.25 -82.80
CA LEU A 140 -2.34 -7.66 -81.41
C LEU A 140 -3.29 -6.79 -80.59
N ILE A 141 -4.07 -7.45 -79.73
CA ILE A 141 -4.91 -6.89 -78.66
C ILE A 141 -4.23 -7.11 -77.29
N SER A 142 -3.49 -8.22 -77.14
CA SER A 142 -2.73 -8.55 -75.94
C SER A 142 -1.32 -8.97 -76.29
N LEU A 143 -0.35 -8.32 -75.66
CA LEU A 143 1.06 -8.65 -75.74
C LEU A 143 1.61 -8.83 -74.32
N GLU A 144 1.88 -10.06 -73.93
CA GLU A 144 2.41 -10.40 -72.60
C GLU A 144 3.78 -11.07 -72.76
N ILE A 145 4.86 -10.35 -72.46
CA ILE A 145 6.25 -10.79 -72.65
C ILE A 145 7.14 -10.52 -71.41
N PRO A 146 6.71 -10.87 -70.19
CA PRO A 146 7.53 -10.62 -69.03
C PRO A 146 8.79 -11.49 -69.02
N GLY A 147 9.93 -10.90 -68.64
CA GLY A 147 11.21 -11.61 -68.51
C GLY A 147 11.92 -11.93 -69.83
N PHE A 148 11.47 -11.37 -70.96
CA PHE A 148 12.07 -11.60 -72.28
C PHE A 148 13.49 -11.03 -72.43
N ARG A 149 13.86 -10.05 -71.57
CA ARG A 149 15.13 -9.31 -71.59
C ARG A 149 15.39 -8.54 -72.90
N LEU A 150 14.35 -8.04 -73.56
CA LEU A 150 14.48 -7.24 -74.78
C LEU A 150 15.27 -5.94 -74.52
N SER A 151 15.95 -5.45 -75.56
CA SER A 151 16.56 -4.12 -75.61
C SER A 151 15.79 -3.14 -76.50
N SER A 152 14.97 -3.64 -77.44
CA SER A 152 14.11 -2.82 -78.29
C SER A 152 12.87 -3.60 -78.72
N LEU A 153 11.78 -2.88 -78.95
CA LEU A 153 10.53 -3.43 -79.47
C LEU A 153 9.77 -2.33 -80.22
N ASN A 154 9.43 -2.58 -81.49
CA ASN A 154 8.59 -1.67 -82.27
C ASN A 154 7.10 -2.08 -82.16
N ILE A 155 6.33 -1.31 -81.41
CA ILE A 155 4.89 -1.52 -81.20
C ILE A 155 3.99 -0.59 -82.04
N GLN A 156 4.55 0.28 -82.90
CA GLN A 156 3.78 1.28 -83.65
C GLN A 156 2.74 0.66 -84.61
N HIS A 157 2.91 -0.62 -84.97
CA HIS A 157 2.01 -1.37 -85.84
C HIS A 157 0.91 -2.12 -85.07
N CYS A 158 0.82 -1.97 -83.74
CA CYS A 158 -0.18 -2.63 -82.90
C CYS A 158 -1.10 -1.63 -82.16
N PRO A 159 -1.81 -0.72 -82.87
CA PRO A 159 -2.58 0.36 -82.23
C PRO A 159 -3.81 -0.12 -81.42
N ASN A 160 -4.24 -1.37 -81.62
CA ASN A 160 -5.40 -1.98 -80.96
C ASN A 160 -5.05 -2.70 -79.64
N LEU A 161 -3.83 -2.57 -79.13
CA LEU A 161 -3.43 -3.20 -77.86
C LEU A 161 -4.28 -2.66 -76.70
N GLU A 162 -4.91 -3.57 -75.97
CA GLU A 162 -5.63 -3.32 -74.71
C GLU A 162 -4.83 -3.80 -73.50
N VAL A 163 -3.98 -4.84 -73.66
CA VAL A 163 -3.15 -5.41 -72.60
C VAL A 163 -1.70 -5.44 -73.06
N PHE A 164 -0.82 -4.82 -72.29
CA PHE A 164 0.61 -4.85 -72.52
C PHE A 164 1.37 -5.12 -71.22
N ASP A 165 1.94 -6.32 -71.11
CA ASP A 165 2.84 -6.71 -70.02
C ASP A 165 4.24 -6.93 -70.59
N TYR A 166 5.17 -6.05 -70.22
CA TYR A 166 6.59 -6.20 -70.54
C TYR A 166 7.46 -6.14 -69.29
N SER A 167 6.93 -6.64 -68.16
CA SER A 167 7.67 -6.62 -66.89
C SER A 167 9.00 -7.40 -66.99
N VAL A 168 10.02 -7.06 -66.19
CA VAL A 168 11.30 -7.80 -66.13
C VAL A 168 12.13 -7.74 -67.44
N ASN A 169 12.07 -6.61 -68.15
CA ASN A 169 12.84 -6.23 -69.34
C ASN A 169 13.69 -4.95 -69.11
N PRO A 170 14.76 -5.01 -68.30
CA PRO A 170 15.49 -3.82 -67.79
C PRO A 170 16.16 -2.93 -68.86
N ASN A 171 16.36 -3.45 -70.08
CA ASN A 171 16.97 -2.70 -71.17
C ASN A 171 15.95 -2.19 -72.20
N LEU A 172 14.66 -2.49 -72.01
CA LEU A 172 13.62 -2.19 -72.98
C LEU A 172 13.01 -0.81 -72.71
N SER A 173 13.24 0.12 -73.64
CA SER A 173 12.49 1.37 -73.72
C SER A 173 11.42 1.27 -74.80
N VAL A 174 10.17 1.62 -74.46
CA VAL A 174 9.02 1.55 -75.36
C VAL A 174 8.29 2.89 -75.42
N ASN A 175 7.95 3.34 -76.63
CA ASN A 175 7.08 4.50 -76.81
C ASN A 175 5.60 4.10 -76.83
N LEU A 176 4.90 4.35 -75.71
CA LEU A 176 3.50 3.97 -75.52
C LEU A 176 2.49 4.87 -76.26
N GLN A 177 2.91 5.99 -76.85
CA GLN A 177 2.00 7.03 -77.40
C GLN A 177 1.17 6.56 -78.61
N SER A 178 1.45 5.37 -79.14
CA SER A 178 0.71 4.75 -80.25
C SER A 178 -0.43 3.83 -79.80
N LEU A 179 -0.70 3.70 -78.49
CA LEU A 179 -1.62 2.71 -77.91
C LEU A 179 -2.85 3.32 -77.20
N PRO A 180 -3.74 4.05 -77.89
CA PRO A 180 -4.85 4.78 -77.25
C PRO A 180 -5.92 3.88 -76.60
N HIS A 181 -5.95 2.59 -76.93
CA HIS A 181 -6.92 1.63 -76.41
C HIS A 181 -6.43 0.82 -75.20
N LEU A 182 -5.23 1.14 -74.68
CA LEU A 182 -4.62 0.40 -73.60
C LEU A 182 -5.44 0.51 -72.30
N LYS A 183 -5.76 -0.64 -71.70
CA LYS A 183 -6.49 -0.79 -70.43
C LYS A 183 -5.61 -1.32 -69.31
N VAL A 184 -4.72 -2.26 -69.63
CA VAL A 184 -3.80 -2.89 -68.67
C VAL A 184 -2.37 -2.66 -69.13
N LEU A 185 -1.59 -1.99 -68.29
CA LEU A 185 -0.17 -1.76 -68.50
C LEU A 185 0.63 -2.32 -67.33
N LYS A 186 1.46 -3.33 -67.61
CA LYS A 186 2.41 -3.89 -66.64
C LYS A 186 3.83 -3.70 -67.16
N CYS A 187 4.58 -2.87 -66.45
CA CYS A 187 5.93 -2.48 -66.80
C CYS A 187 6.88 -2.56 -65.60
N SER A 188 6.62 -3.49 -64.67
CA SER A 188 7.41 -3.61 -63.46
C SER A 188 8.81 -4.18 -63.71
N ASN A 189 9.80 -3.80 -62.91
CA ASN A 189 11.17 -4.34 -62.99
C ASN A 189 11.90 -4.04 -64.32
N ASN A 190 11.82 -2.79 -64.79
CA ASN A 190 12.31 -2.32 -66.10
C ASN A 190 13.33 -1.17 -66.03
N GLN A 191 13.82 -0.81 -64.84
CA GLN A 191 14.76 0.31 -64.64
C GLN A 191 14.26 1.68 -65.17
N LEU A 192 12.95 1.85 -65.37
CA LEU A 192 12.36 3.06 -65.94
C LEU A 192 12.62 4.27 -65.05
N THR A 193 13.13 5.37 -65.59
CA THR A 193 13.31 6.64 -64.85
C THR A 193 12.14 7.62 -65.01
N SER A 194 11.33 7.42 -66.06
CA SER A 194 10.11 8.16 -66.37
C SER A 194 9.11 7.24 -67.08
N LEU A 195 7.82 7.56 -66.97
CA LEU A 195 6.74 6.82 -67.64
C LEU A 195 5.74 7.82 -68.21
N ASN A 196 5.72 7.98 -69.54
CA ASN A 196 4.79 8.89 -70.20
C ASN A 196 3.45 8.19 -70.49
N LEU A 197 2.42 8.56 -69.72
CA LEU A 197 1.06 8.03 -69.81
C LEU A 197 0.08 8.94 -70.56
N GLN A 198 0.56 10.04 -71.14
CA GLN A 198 -0.29 10.99 -71.86
C GLN A 198 -1.02 10.29 -73.02
N GLY A 199 -2.32 10.58 -73.17
CA GLY A 199 -3.19 9.97 -74.18
C GLY A 199 -3.73 8.56 -73.87
N LEU A 200 -3.31 7.93 -72.76
CA LEU A 200 -3.70 6.56 -72.39
C LEU A 200 -4.94 6.51 -71.46
N ASN A 201 -5.99 7.27 -71.77
CA ASN A 201 -7.12 7.55 -70.86
C ASN A 201 -7.99 6.33 -70.49
N ASN A 202 -7.80 5.19 -71.15
CA ASN A 202 -8.56 3.95 -70.93
C ASN A 202 -7.92 3.01 -69.90
N ILE A 203 -6.75 3.36 -69.35
CA ILE A 203 -6.06 2.53 -68.35
C ILE A 203 -6.95 2.35 -67.12
N THR A 204 -7.19 1.09 -66.76
CA THR A 204 -7.84 0.66 -65.52
C THR A 204 -6.85 0.04 -64.53
N ASP A 205 -5.77 -0.56 -65.04
CA ASP A 205 -4.79 -1.32 -64.28
C ASP A 205 -3.36 -0.89 -64.68
N LEU A 206 -2.63 -0.30 -63.74
CA LEU A 206 -1.25 0.13 -63.92
C LEU A 206 -0.34 -0.49 -62.87
N ASP A 207 0.62 -1.30 -63.32
CA ASP A 207 1.73 -1.76 -62.48
C ASP A 207 3.07 -1.27 -63.05
N CYS A 208 3.63 -0.27 -62.42
CA CYS A 208 4.96 0.29 -62.72
C CYS A 208 5.95 0.08 -61.56
N SER A 209 5.75 -0.97 -60.76
CA SER A 209 6.56 -1.28 -59.58
C SER A 209 8.02 -1.65 -59.93
N TYR A 210 8.95 -1.56 -58.97
CA TYR A 210 10.36 -1.95 -59.14
C TYR A 210 11.06 -1.21 -60.30
N ASN A 211 10.89 0.10 -60.37
CA ASN A 211 11.55 0.97 -61.36
C ASN A 211 12.31 2.09 -60.64
N ASN A 212 12.80 3.09 -61.38
CA ASN A 212 13.48 4.28 -60.86
C ASN A 212 12.68 5.55 -61.19
N ILE A 213 11.33 5.46 -61.23
CA ILE A 213 10.48 6.57 -61.66
C ILE A 213 10.60 7.70 -60.63
N SER A 214 10.88 8.92 -61.11
CA SER A 214 11.00 10.11 -60.27
C SER A 214 9.70 10.90 -60.14
N THR A 215 8.85 10.86 -61.18
CA THR A 215 7.55 11.53 -61.23
C THR A 215 6.55 10.64 -61.96
N LEU A 216 5.30 10.62 -61.48
CA LEU A 216 4.24 9.78 -62.03
C LEU A 216 2.95 10.60 -62.17
N ASP A 217 2.61 10.97 -63.41
CA ASP A 217 1.39 11.71 -63.74
C ASP A 217 0.27 10.74 -64.15
N VAL A 218 -0.75 10.63 -63.31
CA VAL A 218 -1.89 9.70 -63.46
C VAL A 218 -3.25 10.37 -63.36
N LEU A 219 -3.32 11.68 -63.14
CA LEU A 219 -4.57 12.39 -62.84
C LEU A 219 -5.54 12.41 -64.04
N HIS A 220 -5.03 12.31 -65.27
CA HIS A 220 -5.86 12.18 -66.47
C HIS A 220 -6.45 10.76 -66.64
N LEU A 221 -6.02 9.77 -65.86
CA LEU A 221 -6.48 8.38 -65.93
C LEU A 221 -7.76 8.16 -65.10
N SER A 222 -8.85 8.84 -65.44
CA SER A 222 -10.12 8.82 -64.71
C SER A 222 -10.80 7.43 -64.55
N ASN A 223 -10.38 6.44 -65.33
CA ASN A 223 -10.85 5.04 -65.24
C ASN A 223 -9.95 4.13 -64.40
N LEU A 224 -8.86 4.66 -63.82
CA LEU A 224 -7.89 3.89 -63.06
C LEU A 224 -8.54 3.29 -61.80
N LYS A 225 -8.43 1.97 -61.65
CA LYS A 225 -8.96 1.20 -60.51
C LYS A 225 -7.85 0.64 -59.63
N TYR A 226 -6.75 0.23 -60.26
CA TYR A 226 -5.63 -0.42 -59.59
C TYR A 226 -4.32 0.27 -59.99
N LEU A 227 -3.65 0.86 -59.01
CA LEU A 227 -2.33 1.49 -59.19
C LEU A 227 -1.31 0.82 -58.28
N LYS A 228 -0.26 0.24 -58.88
CA LYS A 228 0.91 -0.28 -58.18
C LYS A 228 2.16 0.44 -58.66
N CYS A 229 2.79 1.19 -57.76
CA CYS A 229 4.07 1.86 -58.00
C CYS A 229 5.08 1.57 -56.88
N ILE A 230 4.98 0.38 -56.29
CA ILE A 230 5.85 -0.18 -55.24
C ILE A 230 7.31 -0.15 -55.68
N MET A 231 8.24 0.23 -54.80
CA MET A 231 9.69 0.24 -55.07
C MET A 231 10.10 1.10 -56.27
N ASN A 232 9.75 2.39 -56.22
CA ASN A 232 10.29 3.42 -57.09
C ASN A 232 11.13 4.40 -56.26
N PRO A 233 12.43 4.14 -56.02
CA PRO A 233 13.23 4.82 -55.00
C PRO A 233 13.59 6.27 -55.35
N LEU A 234 13.07 6.83 -56.44
CA LEU A 234 13.21 8.25 -56.82
C LEU A 234 11.87 9.02 -56.73
N LEU A 235 10.74 8.35 -56.46
CA LEU A 235 9.42 8.96 -56.38
C LEU A 235 9.20 9.57 -54.98
N THR A 236 9.36 10.88 -54.87
CA THR A 236 9.19 11.65 -53.62
C THR A 236 7.75 12.10 -53.37
N ASP A 237 6.94 12.21 -54.43
CA ASP A 237 5.58 12.76 -54.36
C ASP A 237 4.65 11.93 -55.25
N LEU A 238 3.45 11.65 -54.75
CA LEU A 238 2.39 11.00 -55.52
C LEU A 238 1.06 11.72 -55.32
N ASP A 239 0.48 12.16 -56.43
CA ASP A 239 -0.85 12.77 -56.45
C ASP A 239 -1.81 11.89 -57.27
N VAL A 240 -2.87 11.43 -56.61
CA VAL A 240 -3.94 10.61 -57.18
C VAL A 240 -5.31 11.22 -56.87
N HIS A 241 -5.37 12.51 -56.51
CA HIS A 241 -6.62 13.12 -56.09
C HIS A 241 -7.72 13.03 -57.15
N GLY A 242 -8.96 12.89 -56.69
CA GLY A 242 -10.15 12.86 -57.55
C GLY A 242 -10.29 11.61 -58.43
N LEU A 243 -9.41 10.62 -58.32
CA LEU A 243 -9.55 9.33 -59.00
C LEU A 243 -10.64 8.49 -58.32
N THR A 244 -11.90 8.89 -58.52
CA THR A 244 -13.08 8.33 -57.84
C THR A 244 -13.32 6.83 -58.08
N GLN A 245 -12.75 6.25 -59.14
CA GLN A 245 -12.79 4.81 -59.42
C GLN A 245 -11.63 4.02 -58.81
N LEU A 246 -10.63 4.67 -58.21
CA LEU A 246 -9.47 4.01 -57.62
C LEU A 246 -9.90 3.18 -56.41
N GLN A 247 -9.65 1.87 -56.46
CA GLN A 247 -10.02 0.90 -55.43
C GLN A 247 -8.81 0.43 -54.63
N GLU A 248 -7.67 0.24 -55.31
CA GLU A 248 -6.41 -0.21 -54.71
C GLU A 248 -5.27 0.74 -55.07
N LEU A 249 -4.56 1.19 -54.04
CA LEU A 249 -3.33 1.94 -54.17
C LEU A 249 -2.21 1.17 -53.45
N GLY A 250 -1.30 0.60 -54.24
CA GLY A 250 -0.11 -0.09 -53.77
C GLY A 250 1.11 0.81 -53.87
N ILE A 251 1.63 1.25 -52.72
CA ILE A 251 2.85 2.05 -52.64
C ILE A 251 3.84 1.42 -51.67
N SER A 252 5.12 1.63 -51.93
CA SER A 252 6.19 1.34 -50.97
C SER A 252 7.42 2.12 -51.35
N ASN A 253 7.82 3.08 -50.52
CA ASN A 253 9.07 3.77 -50.76
C ASN A 253 9.57 4.45 -49.49
N HIS A 254 10.85 4.29 -49.19
CA HIS A 254 11.50 4.95 -48.07
C HIS A 254 11.77 6.43 -48.30
N ILE A 255 11.53 6.97 -49.50
CA ILE A 255 11.74 8.39 -49.80
C ILE A 255 10.47 9.15 -50.19
N LEU A 256 9.30 8.49 -50.22
CA LEU A 256 8.04 9.18 -50.48
C LEU A 256 7.78 10.14 -49.31
N VAL A 257 7.60 11.42 -49.61
CA VAL A 257 7.38 12.50 -48.65
C VAL A 257 5.91 12.86 -48.58
N ASN A 258 5.23 12.96 -49.72
CA ASN A 258 3.83 13.40 -49.79
C ASN A 258 2.96 12.43 -50.61
N LEU A 259 1.77 12.13 -50.08
CA LEU A 259 0.70 11.44 -50.78
C LEU A 259 -0.61 12.22 -50.69
N ASN A 260 -1.14 12.61 -51.85
CA ASN A 260 -2.47 13.19 -51.97
C ASN A 260 -3.43 12.20 -52.63
N ALA A 261 -4.37 11.66 -51.86
CA ALA A 261 -5.43 10.77 -52.34
C ALA A 261 -6.83 11.33 -52.08
N SER A 262 -6.95 12.64 -51.86
CA SER A 262 -8.23 13.30 -51.59
C SER A 262 -9.26 13.05 -52.70
N GLY A 263 -10.52 12.82 -52.34
CA GLY A 263 -11.62 12.57 -53.27
C GLY A 263 -11.64 11.17 -53.89
N CYS A 264 -10.74 10.26 -53.54
CA CYS A 264 -10.76 8.86 -53.98
C CYS A 264 -11.84 8.05 -53.25
N THR A 265 -13.12 8.33 -53.55
CA THR A 265 -14.27 7.81 -52.81
C THR A 265 -14.39 6.28 -52.78
N SER A 266 -13.84 5.58 -53.79
CA SER A 266 -13.85 4.11 -53.88
C SER A 266 -12.62 3.44 -53.26
N LEU A 267 -11.67 4.21 -52.73
CA LEU A 267 -10.42 3.68 -52.19
C LEU A 267 -10.71 2.92 -50.89
N SER A 268 -10.67 1.58 -50.97
CA SER A 268 -10.90 0.70 -49.82
C SER A 268 -9.67 -0.07 -49.40
N ASN A 269 -8.73 -0.30 -50.32
CA ASN A 269 -7.51 -1.02 -50.05
C ASN A 269 -6.29 -0.13 -50.33
N TYR A 270 -5.69 0.38 -49.25
CA TYR A 270 -4.40 1.05 -49.29
C TYR A 270 -3.36 0.10 -48.69
N SER A 271 -2.42 -0.36 -49.52
CA SER A 271 -1.37 -1.28 -49.09
C SER A 271 -0.02 -0.56 -49.13
N TYR A 272 0.52 -0.25 -47.94
CA TYR A 272 1.90 0.21 -47.78
C TYR A 272 2.79 -1.01 -47.53
N TYR A 273 3.63 -1.38 -48.50
CA TYR A 273 4.53 -2.53 -48.34
C TYR A 273 5.84 -2.14 -47.65
N PHE A 274 6.21 -2.83 -46.57
CA PHE A 274 7.53 -2.68 -45.95
C PHE A 274 8.60 -3.32 -46.83
N VAL A 275 9.59 -2.53 -47.22
CA VAL A 275 10.74 -2.99 -47.99
C VAL A 275 11.93 -3.08 -47.02
N TYR A 276 12.32 -4.30 -46.62
CA TYR A 276 13.45 -4.62 -45.75
C TYR A 276 13.44 -4.05 -44.31
N SER A 277 13.89 -4.86 -43.35
CA SER A 277 14.22 -4.42 -41.99
C SER A 277 15.48 -3.54 -42.02
N GLY A 278 15.35 -2.22 -41.88
CA GLY A 278 16.51 -1.31 -41.77
C GLY A 278 16.33 0.10 -42.32
N TYR A 279 15.22 0.41 -43.01
CA TYR A 279 14.95 1.74 -43.53
C TYR A 279 13.78 2.40 -42.78
N VAL A 280 13.94 3.67 -42.41
CA VAL A 280 12.89 4.47 -41.77
C VAL A 280 12.03 5.14 -42.85
N PRO A 281 10.69 4.98 -42.84
CA PRO A 281 9.81 5.68 -43.78
C PRO A 281 9.93 7.21 -43.63
N THR A 282 10.01 7.95 -44.75
CA THR A 282 10.11 9.43 -44.76
C THR A 282 8.79 10.15 -44.99
N LEU A 283 7.66 9.44 -44.93
CA LEU A 283 6.36 10.00 -45.28
C LEU A 283 5.95 11.08 -44.27
N LYS A 284 5.87 12.33 -44.73
CA LYS A 284 5.55 13.50 -43.91
C LYS A 284 4.12 13.98 -44.07
N SER A 285 3.49 13.74 -45.22
CA SER A 285 2.14 14.22 -45.51
C SER A 285 1.23 13.16 -46.13
N LEU A 286 0.04 13.00 -45.53
CA LEU A 286 -1.04 12.14 -45.99
C LEU A 286 -2.35 12.94 -46.09
N ASN A 287 -2.94 12.98 -47.28
CA ASN A 287 -4.27 13.56 -47.49
C ASN A 287 -5.25 12.50 -48.04
N PHE A 288 -6.21 12.10 -47.21
CA PHE A 288 -7.29 11.16 -47.52
C PHE A 288 -8.69 11.80 -47.42
N GLU A 289 -8.78 13.13 -47.50
CA GLU A 289 -10.05 13.84 -47.44
C GLU A 289 -11.09 13.25 -48.41
N GLY A 290 -12.29 12.92 -47.91
CA GLY A 290 -13.38 12.38 -48.71
C GLY A 290 -13.25 10.91 -49.16
N CYS A 291 -12.23 10.18 -48.69
CA CYS A 291 -12.05 8.74 -48.96
C CYS A 291 -13.04 7.88 -48.14
N LYS A 292 -14.31 7.89 -48.52
CA LYS A 292 -15.42 7.27 -47.76
C LYS A 292 -15.36 5.74 -47.63
N SER A 293 -14.61 5.05 -48.47
CA SER A 293 -14.45 3.59 -48.41
C SER A 293 -13.22 3.15 -47.59
N LEU A 294 -12.47 4.10 -47.04
CA LEU A 294 -11.18 3.84 -46.40
C LEU A 294 -11.36 3.13 -45.05
N GLY A 295 -10.75 1.95 -44.91
CA GLY A 295 -10.52 1.30 -43.63
C GLY A 295 -9.14 1.65 -43.08
N LEU A 296 -9.02 2.76 -42.36
CA LEU A 296 -7.78 3.18 -41.70
C LEU A 296 -7.93 2.97 -40.19
N ALA A 297 -6.97 2.31 -39.55
CA ALA A 297 -6.98 2.09 -38.09
C ALA A 297 -5.68 2.54 -37.41
N GLY A 298 -4.49 2.25 -37.96
CA GLY A 298 -3.22 2.59 -37.31
C GLY A 298 -2.11 3.04 -38.27
N LEU A 299 -1.34 4.05 -37.85
CA LEU A 299 -0.30 4.73 -38.67
C LEU A 299 1.14 4.49 -38.18
N GLY A 300 1.32 4.18 -36.90
CA GLY A 300 2.62 4.22 -36.21
C GLY A 300 3.75 3.40 -36.84
N SER A 301 3.46 2.20 -37.33
CA SER A 301 4.50 1.34 -37.91
C SER A 301 4.94 1.78 -39.31
N PHE A 302 4.08 2.48 -40.07
CA PHE A 302 4.33 2.75 -41.49
C PHE A 302 4.73 4.20 -41.80
N ALA A 303 4.40 5.15 -40.93
CA ALA A 303 4.73 6.57 -41.12
C ALA A 303 5.16 7.24 -39.80
N PRO A 304 6.27 6.81 -39.17
CA PRO A 304 6.70 7.33 -37.88
C PRO A 304 7.04 8.84 -37.89
N SER A 305 7.47 9.40 -39.03
CA SER A 305 7.79 10.82 -39.19
C SER A 305 6.67 11.62 -39.87
N LEU A 306 5.41 11.21 -39.70
CA LEU A 306 4.26 11.89 -40.28
C LEU A 306 3.99 13.21 -39.56
N GLU A 307 3.96 14.32 -40.30
CA GLU A 307 3.75 15.67 -39.79
C GLU A 307 2.34 16.22 -40.11
N TYR A 308 1.72 15.75 -41.21
CA TYR A 308 0.43 16.21 -41.69
C TYR A 308 -0.50 15.03 -42.01
N LEU A 309 -1.69 15.03 -41.41
CA LEU A 309 -2.75 14.06 -41.68
C LEU A 309 -4.11 14.74 -41.86
N ASN A 310 -4.70 14.57 -43.03
CA ASN A 310 -6.08 14.97 -43.31
C ASN A 310 -6.94 13.75 -43.62
N VAL A 311 -7.92 13.45 -42.75
CA VAL A 311 -8.89 12.36 -42.92
C VAL A 311 -10.33 12.90 -42.89
N LYS A 312 -10.50 14.19 -43.15
CA LYS A 312 -11.82 14.85 -43.18
C LYS A 312 -12.81 14.10 -44.08
N ASP A 313 -14.06 14.02 -43.64
CA ASP A 313 -15.17 13.39 -44.38
C ASP A 313 -14.92 11.91 -44.78
N THR A 314 -14.18 11.16 -43.96
CA THR A 314 -13.98 9.71 -44.11
C THR A 314 -14.92 8.91 -43.19
N ASN A 315 -15.09 7.61 -43.46
CA ASN A 315 -15.93 6.71 -42.65
C ASN A 315 -15.11 5.85 -41.68
N ILE A 316 -13.94 6.34 -41.25
CA ILE A 316 -13.07 5.61 -40.31
C ILE A 316 -13.77 5.45 -38.95
N VAL A 317 -13.53 4.32 -38.28
CA VAL A 317 -14.11 4.00 -36.97
C VAL A 317 -13.12 4.19 -35.84
N GLU A 318 -11.83 3.97 -36.10
CA GLU A 318 -10.75 4.09 -35.13
C GLU A 318 -9.56 4.78 -35.81
N LEU A 319 -8.82 5.62 -35.09
CA LEU A 319 -7.59 6.24 -35.57
C LEU A 319 -6.53 6.24 -34.46
N TYR A 320 -5.53 5.38 -34.62
CA TYR A 320 -4.33 5.29 -33.79
C TYR A 320 -3.16 6.00 -34.50
N ALA A 321 -2.99 7.28 -34.17
CA ALA A 321 -1.98 8.21 -34.69
C ALA A 321 -1.03 8.72 -33.59
N SER A 322 -0.83 7.93 -32.53
CA SER A 322 0.08 8.27 -31.43
C SER A 322 1.55 8.13 -31.82
N ASN A 323 2.45 8.85 -31.15
CA ASN A 323 3.91 8.71 -31.29
C ASN A 323 4.39 8.92 -32.73
N LEU A 324 3.85 9.95 -33.38
CA LEU A 324 4.30 10.42 -34.70
C LEU A 324 4.99 11.79 -34.53
N GLU A 325 5.04 12.60 -35.58
CA GLU A 325 5.55 13.97 -35.54
C GLU A 325 4.45 14.98 -35.93
N LEU A 326 3.17 14.64 -35.69
CA LEU A 326 2.03 15.36 -36.26
C LEU A 326 1.95 16.80 -35.74
N ASN A 327 1.99 17.75 -36.67
CA ASN A 327 1.73 19.17 -36.45
C ASN A 327 0.28 19.54 -36.84
N TYR A 328 -0.34 18.74 -37.72
CA TYR A 328 -1.69 18.96 -38.22
C TYR A 328 -2.47 17.64 -38.32
N LEU A 329 -3.68 17.64 -37.73
CA LEU A 329 -4.65 16.56 -37.82
C LEU A 329 -6.03 17.14 -38.10
N ASN A 330 -6.69 16.66 -39.16
CA ASN A 330 -8.08 17.01 -39.47
C ASN A 330 -8.98 15.77 -39.48
N VAL A 331 -9.90 15.71 -38.53
CA VAL A 331 -10.91 14.65 -38.36
C VAL A 331 -12.35 15.17 -38.52
N GLU A 332 -12.53 16.38 -39.04
CA GLU A 332 -13.85 16.97 -39.25
C GLU A 332 -14.72 16.06 -40.14
N GLY A 333 -16.00 15.87 -39.81
CA GLY A 333 -16.91 15.05 -40.61
C GLY A 333 -16.73 13.53 -40.47
N CYS A 334 -15.79 13.05 -39.67
CA CYS A 334 -15.61 11.62 -39.36
C CYS A 334 -16.70 11.11 -38.40
N ILE A 335 -17.97 11.08 -38.83
CA ILE A 335 -19.13 10.82 -37.97
C ILE A 335 -19.16 9.41 -37.36
N TYR A 336 -18.40 8.45 -37.91
CA TYR A 336 -18.32 7.07 -37.42
C TYR A 336 -17.14 6.83 -36.48
N LEU A 337 -16.26 7.82 -36.30
CA LEU A 337 -15.08 7.71 -35.45
C LEU A 337 -15.49 7.54 -33.98
N LYS A 338 -15.06 6.42 -33.38
CA LYS A 338 -15.29 6.06 -31.98
C LYS A 338 -14.06 6.29 -31.12
N ASN A 339 -12.88 5.93 -31.64
CA ASN A 339 -11.63 5.97 -30.89
C ASN A 339 -10.62 6.84 -31.63
N LEU A 340 -10.17 7.92 -30.99
CA LEU A 340 -9.10 8.78 -31.49
C LEU A 340 -7.95 8.80 -30.48
N ASP A 341 -6.81 8.25 -30.88
CA ASP A 341 -5.53 8.42 -30.17
C ASP A 341 -4.56 9.18 -31.06
N CYS A 342 -4.31 10.44 -30.72
CA CYS A 342 -3.30 11.29 -31.34
C CYS A 342 -2.28 11.79 -30.30
N SER A 343 -2.05 11.00 -29.23
CA SER A 343 -1.13 11.34 -28.15
C SER A 343 0.33 11.36 -28.58
N ASN A 344 1.17 12.09 -27.85
CA ASN A 344 2.61 12.19 -28.09
C ASN A 344 2.93 12.66 -29.52
N ASN A 345 2.50 13.88 -29.83
CA ASN A 345 2.66 14.56 -31.12
C ASN A 345 2.96 16.06 -30.89
N ASN A 346 2.97 16.86 -31.95
CA ASN A 346 3.26 18.30 -31.91
C ASN A 346 2.02 19.17 -32.19
N LEU A 347 0.80 18.64 -32.01
CA LEU A 347 -0.44 19.34 -32.39
C LEU A 347 -0.63 20.61 -31.58
N SER A 348 -0.88 21.74 -32.25
CA SER A 348 -1.18 23.03 -31.60
C SER A 348 -2.68 23.31 -31.46
N SER A 349 -3.51 22.57 -32.20
CA SER A 349 -4.96 22.63 -32.17
C SER A 349 -5.54 21.26 -32.56
N LEU A 350 -6.74 20.98 -32.07
CA LEU A 350 -7.49 19.79 -32.43
C LEU A 350 -8.97 20.13 -32.46
N ASN A 351 -9.62 19.89 -33.60
CA ASN A 351 -11.07 20.04 -33.73
C ASN A 351 -11.72 18.66 -33.86
N VAL A 352 -12.47 18.27 -32.84
CA VAL A 352 -13.27 17.02 -32.81
C VAL A 352 -14.77 17.28 -32.94
N GLN A 353 -15.18 18.54 -33.09
CA GLN A 353 -16.59 18.87 -33.29
C GLN A 353 -17.12 18.20 -34.56
N GLY A 354 -18.27 17.54 -34.45
CA GLY A 354 -18.86 16.73 -35.53
C GLY A 354 -18.48 15.24 -35.50
N CYS A 355 -17.51 14.81 -34.69
CA CYS A 355 -17.24 13.39 -34.43
C CYS A 355 -18.29 12.81 -33.44
N THR A 356 -19.55 12.74 -33.88
CA THR A 356 -20.73 12.48 -33.01
C THR A 356 -20.74 11.11 -32.32
N ASN A 357 -19.97 10.14 -32.84
CA ASN A 357 -19.84 8.80 -32.24
C ASN A 357 -18.56 8.60 -31.44
N LEU A 358 -17.78 9.66 -31.17
CA LEU A 358 -16.55 9.55 -30.39
C LEU A 358 -16.87 9.05 -28.97
N ARG A 359 -16.11 8.06 -28.49
CA ARG A 359 -16.24 7.42 -27.17
C ARG A 359 -14.93 7.44 -26.39
N GLN A 360 -13.82 7.63 -27.08
CA GLN A 360 -12.51 7.79 -26.48
C GLN A 360 -11.70 8.83 -27.25
N LEU A 361 -11.13 9.78 -26.51
CA LEU A 361 -10.22 10.80 -27.03
C LEU A 361 -8.95 10.81 -26.18
N ASN A 362 -7.83 10.45 -26.77
CA ASN A 362 -6.51 10.70 -26.20
C ASN A 362 -5.74 11.68 -27.09
N CYS A 363 -5.58 12.91 -26.63
CA CYS A 363 -4.76 13.96 -27.23
C CYS A 363 -3.67 14.46 -26.29
N SER A 364 -3.28 13.64 -25.30
CA SER A 364 -2.24 13.98 -24.33
C SER A 364 -0.86 14.16 -24.98
N TYR A 365 0.07 14.82 -24.27
CA TYR A 365 1.44 15.08 -24.74
C TYR A 365 1.47 15.73 -26.12
N ASN A 366 0.86 16.90 -26.22
CA ASN A 366 0.82 17.74 -27.42
C ASN A 366 1.07 19.21 -27.03
N ASN A 367 0.90 20.15 -27.98
CA ASN A 367 1.04 21.59 -27.78
C ASN A 367 -0.32 22.33 -27.86
N ILE A 368 -1.43 21.65 -27.60
CA ILE A 368 -2.78 22.19 -27.80
C ILE A 368 -3.03 23.35 -26.84
N SER A 369 -3.48 24.49 -27.35
CA SER A 369 -3.74 25.70 -26.55
C SER A 369 -5.21 25.92 -26.20
N THR A 370 -6.11 25.37 -27.02
CA THR A 370 -7.57 25.43 -26.84
C THR A 370 -8.19 24.12 -27.30
N LEU A 371 -9.19 23.64 -26.55
CA LEU A 371 -9.92 22.42 -26.89
C LEU A 371 -11.40 22.62 -26.58
N ASP A 372 -12.25 22.40 -27.60
CA ASP A 372 -13.70 22.54 -27.48
C ASP A 372 -14.37 21.16 -27.53
N LEU A 373 -14.94 20.75 -26.39
CA LEU A 373 -15.67 19.51 -26.20
C LEU A 373 -17.15 19.75 -25.92
N HIS A 374 -17.66 20.95 -26.16
CA HIS A 374 -19.04 21.28 -25.82
C HIS A 374 -20.05 20.34 -26.47
N GLY A 375 -20.98 19.83 -25.66
CA GLY A 375 -22.09 18.97 -26.11
C GLY A 375 -21.66 17.58 -26.60
N MET A 376 -20.39 17.20 -26.47
CA MET A 376 -19.93 15.87 -26.88
C MET A 376 -20.39 14.79 -25.88
N ASN A 377 -20.60 13.57 -26.39
CA ASN A 377 -20.85 12.39 -25.57
C ASN A 377 -19.75 11.37 -25.80
N ILE A 378 -18.71 11.44 -24.97
CA ILE A 378 -17.52 10.59 -24.97
C ILE A 378 -17.65 9.57 -23.81
N SER A 379 -18.80 8.89 -23.74
CA SER A 379 -19.09 7.88 -22.70
C SER A 379 -19.57 6.55 -23.30
N GLY A 380 -19.26 5.42 -22.67
CA GLY A 380 -19.78 4.09 -23.05
C GLY A 380 -18.80 2.92 -22.88
N GLU A 381 -19.22 1.70 -23.21
CA GLU A 381 -18.34 0.53 -23.21
C GLU A 381 -17.49 0.47 -24.48
N ASN A 382 -16.17 0.29 -24.33
CA ASN A 382 -15.30 -0.02 -25.45
C ASN A 382 -15.50 -1.50 -25.81
N THR A 383 -16.20 -1.78 -26.90
CA THR A 383 -16.42 -3.16 -27.38
C THR A 383 -15.15 -3.77 -28.02
N SER A 384 -14.11 -2.96 -28.22
CA SER A 384 -12.84 -3.38 -28.84
C SER A 384 -11.89 -3.91 -27.77
N VAL A 385 -11.90 -5.22 -27.54
CA VAL A 385 -10.84 -5.93 -26.78
C VAL A 385 -9.56 -5.98 -27.63
N GLY A 386 -8.94 -4.82 -27.85
CA GLY A 386 -7.63 -4.70 -28.48
C GLY A 386 -6.54 -4.73 -27.42
N GLN A 387 -5.59 -5.67 -27.53
CA GLN A 387 -4.56 -5.98 -26.53
C GLN A 387 -3.55 -4.85 -26.19
N TRP A 388 -3.83 -3.59 -26.54
CA TRP A 388 -2.88 -2.48 -26.46
C TRP A 388 -3.42 -1.18 -25.84
N THR A 389 -4.71 -1.08 -25.51
CA THR A 389 -5.25 0.14 -24.86
C THR A 389 -5.89 -0.22 -23.53
N ASN A 390 -5.15 -0.02 -22.44
CA ASN A 390 -5.67 0.08 -21.07
C ASN A 390 -6.54 1.33 -20.86
N TYR A 391 -6.98 1.99 -21.94
CA TYR A 391 -7.67 3.27 -21.90
C TYR A 391 -9.18 3.05 -21.86
N ILE A 392 -9.75 3.52 -20.76
CA ILE A 392 -11.17 3.59 -20.45
C ILE A 392 -11.83 4.52 -21.50
N ALA A 393 -13.14 4.38 -21.76
CA ALA A 393 -13.87 5.41 -22.52
C ALA A 393 -13.77 6.74 -21.76
N GLY A 394 -13.40 7.82 -22.44
CA GLY A 394 -13.24 9.13 -21.82
C GLY A 394 -12.24 10.03 -22.53
N VAL A 395 -11.82 11.09 -21.82
CA VAL A 395 -11.02 12.17 -22.39
C VAL A 395 -9.70 12.29 -21.63
N ASP A 396 -8.59 12.10 -22.34
CA ASP A 396 -7.26 12.48 -21.88
C ASP A 396 -6.70 13.58 -22.78
N CYS A 397 -6.58 14.78 -22.20
CA CYS A 397 -5.98 15.96 -22.80
C CYS A 397 -4.84 16.53 -21.93
N SER A 398 -4.24 15.68 -21.09
CA SER A 398 -3.15 16.04 -20.20
C SER A 398 -1.85 16.41 -20.95
N HIS A 399 -0.92 17.08 -20.26
CA HIS A 399 0.38 17.47 -20.83
C HIS A 399 0.25 18.23 -22.15
N ASN A 400 -0.48 19.36 -22.10
CA ASN A 400 -0.67 20.28 -23.21
C ASN A 400 -0.44 21.73 -22.74
N ASN A 401 -0.76 22.71 -23.58
CA ASN A 401 -0.70 24.13 -23.25
C ASN A 401 -2.10 24.76 -23.11
N ILE A 402 -3.11 23.96 -22.72
CA ILE A 402 -4.51 24.39 -22.77
C ILE A 402 -4.73 25.50 -21.76
N THR A 403 -5.23 26.64 -22.23
CA THR A 403 -5.67 27.77 -21.39
C THR A 403 -7.18 27.87 -21.32
N ASN A 404 -7.87 27.39 -22.35
CA ASN A 404 -9.33 27.36 -22.46
C ASN A 404 -9.80 25.97 -22.89
N LEU A 405 -10.42 25.26 -21.95
CA LEU A 405 -11.03 23.94 -22.14
C LEU A 405 -12.55 24.08 -22.00
N ASN A 406 -13.28 23.96 -23.10
CA ASN A 406 -14.74 24.05 -23.08
C ASN A 406 -15.36 22.66 -22.88
N ILE A 407 -15.81 22.38 -21.66
CA ILE A 407 -16.46 21.11 -21.25
C ILE A 407 -17.97 21.26 -21.03
N SER A 408 -18.57 22.37 -21.47
CA SER A 408 -19.98 22.62 -21.24
C SER A 408 -20.86 21.57 -21.95
N ASN A 409 -21.82 20.97 -21.23
CA ASN A 409 -22.64 19.85 -21.70
C ASN A 409 -21.86 18.59 -22.15
N LEU A 410 -20.59 18.41 -21.74
CA LEU A 410 -19.84 17.20 -22.01
C LEU A 410 -20.35 16.04 -21.15
N THR A 411 -20.57 14.88 -21.77
CA THR A 411 -20.84 13.60 -21.10
C THR A 411 -19.66 12.65 -21.29
N THR A 412 -19.05 12.15 -20.21
CA THR A 412 -17.87 11.25 -20.26
C THR A 412 -17.82 10.31 -19.06
N ASN A 413 -17.02 9.23 -19.11
CA ASN A 413 -16.76 8.40 -17.92
C ASN A 413 -15.63 8.99 -17.04
N PHE A 414 -14.62 9.62 -17.64
CA PHE A 414 -13.57 10.37 -16.93
C PHE A 414 -13.05 11.54 -17.77
N ILE A 415 -12.35 12.46 -17.10
CA ILE A 415 -11.57 13.51 -17.77
C ILE A 415 -10.23 13.72 -17.06
N ASN A 416 -9.15 13.62 -17.83
CA ASN A 416 -7.81 14.01 -17.42
C ASN A 416 -7.39 15.26 -18.23
N CYS A 417 -7.28 16.38 -17.53
CA CYS A 417 -6.83 17.67 -18.06
C CYS A 417 -5.62 18.22 -17.29
N SER A 418 -4.90 17.33 -16.58
CA SER A 418 -3.73 17.69 -15.79
C SER A 418 -2.57 18.22 -16.64
N TYR A 419 -1.62 18.93 -16.01
CA TYR A 419 -0.44 19.49 -16.68
C TYR A 419 -0.81 20.38 -17.88
N ASN A 420 -1.60 21.41 -17.59
CA ASN A 420 -2.03 22.43 -18.54
C ASN A 420 -1.92 23.83 -17.90
N ASN A 421 -2.43 24.87 -18.56
CA ASN A 421 -2.41 26.25 -18.08
C ASN A 421 -3.84 26.78 -17.82
N ILE A 422 -4.77 25.92 -17.43
CA ILE A 422 -6.19 26.26 -17.28
C ILE A 422 -6.40 27.10 -16.01
N SER A 423 -7.13 28.22 -16.12
CA SER A 423 -7.37 29.15 -15.00
C SER A 423 -8.76 29.03 -14.36
N ALA A 424 -9.72 28.46 -15.10
CA ALA A 424 -11.07 28.19 -14.63
C ALA A 424 -11.65 26.95 -15.32
N LEU A 425 -12.35 26.11 -14.56
CA LEU A 425 -13.14 24.98 -15.05
C LEU A 425 -14.53 25.01 -14.42
N ASP A 426 -15.54 24.89 -15.26
CA ASP A 426 -16.94 24.83 -14.85
C ASP A 426 -17.54 23.47 -15.17
N PHE A 427 -17.85 22.70 -14.13
CA PHE A 427 -18.45 21.38 -14.24
C PHE A 427 -19.98 21.41 -14.03
N GLN A 428 -20.63 22.58 -13.99
CA GLN A 428 -22.08 22.68 -13.71
C GLN A 428 -22.96 21.95 -14.73
N THR A 429 -22.60 22.02 -16.02
CA THR A 429 -23.31 21.35 -17.12
C THR A 429 -22.68 20.00 -17.52
N PHE A 430 -21.59 19.63 -16.86
CA PHE A 430 -20.87 18.38 -17.09
C PHE A 430 -21.65 17.18 -16.53
N SER A 431 -21.53 16.04 -17.20
CA SER A 431 -22.14 14.79 -16.76
C SER A 431 -21.12 13.66 -16.77
N LEU A 432 -20.91 13.05 -15.60
CA LEU A 432 -20.21 11.77 -15.50
C LEU A 432 -21.21 10.64 -15.57
N VAL A 433 -20.88 9.60 -16.34
CA VAL A 433 -21.68 8.39 -16.44
C VAL A 433 -20.79 7.22 -16.02
N GLY A 434 -21.23 6.40 -15.05
CA GLY A 434 -20.55 5.15 -14.72
C GLY A 434 -20.73 4.12 -15.84
N VAL A 435 -19.81 3.17 -15.99
CA VAL A 435 -19.95 2.06 -16.96
C VAL A 435 -20.90 1.00 -16.35
N PRO A 436 -22.12 0.77 -16.87
CA PRO A 436 -23.02 -0.23 -16.30
C PRO A 436 -22.76 -1.61 -16.91
N GLY A 437 -22.39 -2.62 -16.10
CA GLY A 437 -22.61 -4.03 -16.49
C GLY A 437 -21.40 -4.97 -16.56
N ILE A 438 -20.18 -4.54 -16.20
CA ILE A 438 -18.99 -5.42 -16.22
C ILE A 438 -18.48 -5.65 -14.79
N ALA A 439 -18.83 -6.80 -14.21
CA ALA A 439 -18.41 -7.20 -12.86
C ALA A 439 -16.88 -7.39 -12.68
N THR A 440 -16.09 -7.25 -13.75
CA THR A 440 -14.63 -7.48 -13.74
C THR A 440 -13.80 -6.20 -13.83
N THR A 441 -14.42 -5.03 -13.98
CA THR A 441 -13.70 -3.75 -13.98
C THR A 441 -14.49 -2.75 -13.14
N ASN A 442 -14.12 -2.58 -11.86
CA ASN A 442 -14.61 -1.57 -10.92
C ASN A 442 -14.32 -0.12 -11.39
N LEU A 443 -14.51 0.22 -12.66
CA LEU A 443 -14.07 1.50 -13.21
C LEU A 443 -15.06 2.61 -12.84
N LYS A 444 -14.69 3.39 -11.82
CA LYS A 444 -15.54 4.44 -11.25
C LYS A 444 -15.13 5.83 -11.80
N PRO A 445 -16.07 6.79 -11.92
CA PRO A 445 -15.81 8.08 -12.55
C PRO A 445 -14.73 8.90 -11.82
N PHE A 446 -13.82 9.56 -12.56
CA PHE A 446 -12.80 10.43 -11.98
C PHE A 446 -12.58 11.73 -12.77
N ILE A 447 -12.08 12.75 -12.07
CA ILE A 447 -11.63 14.03 -12.62
C ILE A 447 -10.19 14.25 -12.14
N ASP A 448 -9.29 14.46 -13.09
CA ASP A 448 -7.93 14.95 -12.82
C ASP A 448 -7.73 16.30 -13.51
N CYS A 449 -7.62 17.34 -12.69
CA CYS A 449 -7.35 18.71 -13.10
C CYS A 449 -6.12 19.29 -12.38
N SER A 450 -5.24 18.41 -11.91
CA SER A 450 -4.01 18.76 -11.21
C SER A 450 -3.02 19.53 -12.10
N HIS A 451 -2.04 20.22 -11.51
CA HIS A 451 -0.98 20.94 -12.24
C HIS A 451 -1.56 21.92 -13.28
N ASN A 452 -2.40 22.83 -12.81
CA ASN A 452 -3.02 23.90 -13.60
C ASN A 452 -2.92 25.23 -12.84
N ASN A 453 -3.59 26.28 -13.32
CA ASN A 453 -3.63 27.60 -12.71
C ASN A 453 -5.01 27.91 -12.09
N LEU A 454 -5.78 26.90 -11.69
CA LEU A 454 -7.17 27.06 -11.25
C LEU A 454 -7.23 27.87 -9.95
N SER A 455 -7.99 28.95 -9.95
CA SER A 455 -8.29 29.73 -8.74
C SER A 455 -9.60 29.32 -8.07
N THR A 456 -10.49 28.70 -8.85
CA THR A 456 -11.78 28.15 -8.42
C THR A 456 -12.10 26.90 -9.23
N ILE A 457 -12.77 25.94 -8.61
CA ILE A 457 -13.40 24.80 -9.29
C ILE A 457 -14.89 24.79 -8.94
N ASN A 458 -15.75 24.75 -9.95
CA ASN A 458 -17.20 24.75 -9.74
C ASN A 458 -17.77 23.37 -10.07
N LEU A 459 -17.99 22.56 -9.03
CA LEU A 459 -18.51 21.19 -9.15
C LEU A 459 -20.04 21.19 -9.12
N LYS A 460 -20.65 20.36 -9.95
CA LYS A 460 -22.11 20.13 -9.95
C LYS A 460 -22.56 19.48 -8.64
N GLU A 461 -23.72 19.89 -8.12
CA GLU A 461 -24.30 19.25 -6.92
C GLU A 461 -24.60 17.76 -7.15
N ASN A 462 -24.33 16.93 -6.13
CA ASN A 462 -24.55 15.47 -6.14
C ASN A 462 -23.79 14.72 -7.25
N LEU A 463 -22.61 15.22 -7.64
CA LEU A 463 -21.74 14.51 -8.55
C LEU A 463 -21.25 13.21 -7.86
N ILE A 464 -21.63 12.06 -8.44
CA ILE A 464 -21.11 10.77 -8.03
C ILE A 464 -19.76 10.60 -8.71
N LEU A 465 -18.70 10.82 -7.93
CA LEU A 465 -17.31 10.75 -8.35
C LEU A 465 -16.60 9.78 -7.42
N GLU A 466 -15.61 9.04 -7.90
CA GLU A 466 -14.73 8.27 -7.03
C GLU A 466 -13.48 9.05 -6.65
N ARG A 467 -12.87 9.73 -7.62
CA ARG A 467 -11.61 10.44 -7.45
C ARG A 467 -11.67 11.85 -8.00
N LEU A 468 -11.28 12.82 -7.18
CA LEU A 468 -10.97 14.19 -7.58
C LEU A 468 -9.50 14.48 -7.28
N ASP A 469 -8.71 14.74 -8.32
CA ASP A 469 -7.39 15.36 -8.16
C ASP A 469 -7.44 16.79 -8.67
N CYS A 470 -7.25 17.74 -7.76
CA CYS A 470 -7.17 19.18 -8.02
C CYS A 470 -5.89 19.79 -7.42
N SER A 471 -4.89 18.94 -7.16
CA SER A 471 -3.61 19.37 -6.58
C SER A 471 -2.80 20.27 -7.50
N TYR A 472 -1.82 21.00 -6.95
CA TYR A 472 -0.95 21.89 -7.71
C TYR A 472 -1.75 22.93 -8.53
N ASN A 473 -2.56 23.70 -7.81
CA ASN A 473 -3.39 24.78 -8.35
C ASN A 473 -3.31 26.01 -7.43
N ASN A 474 -4.15 27.01 -7.69
CA ASN A 474 -4.22 28.27 -6.94
C ASN A 474 -5.55 28.38 -6.16
N LEU A 475 -6.14 27.26 -5.72
CA LEU A 475 -7.46 27.26 -5.08
C LEU A 475 -7.36 27.88 -3.68
N SER A 476 -8.15 28.92 -3.41
CA SER A 476 -8.28 29.53 -2.07
C SER A 476 -9.42 28.95 -1.23
N SER A 477 -10.37 28.29 -1.91
CA SER A 477 -11.48 27.57 -1.32
C SER A 477 -11.86 26.39 -2.22
N LEU A 478 -12.40 25.34 -1.61
CA LEU A 478 -12.91 24.16 -2.31
C LEU A 478 -14.28 23.82 -1.73
N SER A 479 -15.33 24.05 -2.52
CA SER A 479 -16.71 23.72 -2.14
C SER A 479 -17.10 22.39 -2.74
N ILE A 480 -17.33 21.40 -1.89
CA ILE A 480 -17.55 19.99 -2.26
C ILE A 480 -18.86 19.43 -1.70
N ASN A 481 -19.83 20.31 -1.44
CA ASN A 481 -21.11 19.97 -0.84
C ASN A 481 -21.79 18.79 -1.57
N LYS A 482 -22.05 17.69 -0.85
CA LYS A 482 -22.78 16.50 -1.29
C LYS A 482 -22.07 15.65 -2.37
N MET A 483 -20.74 15.60 -2.35
CA MET A 483 -19.99 14.65 -3.18
C MET A 483 -19.75 13.32 -2.46
N ASN A 484 -19.68 12.23 -3.24
CA ASN A 484 -19.38 10.88 -2.75
C ASN A 484 -17.98 10.39 -3.22
N ALA A 485 -16.96 11.27 -3.21
CA ALA A 485 -15.62 10.88 -3.62
C ALA A 485 -14.91 10.03 -2.56
N LEU A 486 -14.31 8.94 -2.99
CA LEU A 486 -13.49 8.04 -2.17
C LEU A 486 -12.06 8.55 -2.03
N ILE A 487 -11.54 9.27 -3.04
CA ILE A 487 -10.19 9.82 -3.09
C ILE A 487 -10.26 11.31 -3.42
N LEU A 488 -9.73 12.15 -2.53
CA LEU A 488 -9.59 13.58 -2.75
C LEU A 488 -8.12 14.00 -2.58
N ASN A 489 -7.53 14.54 -3.64
CA ASN A 489 -6.24 15.23 -3.58
C ASN A 489 -6.44 16.71 -3.90
N ALA A 490 -6.27 17.55 -2.88
CA ALA A 490 -6.34 19.01 -2.91
C ALA A 490 -5.02 19.65 -2.42
N SER A 491 -3.92 18.88 -2.43
CA SER A 491 -2.62 19.36 -1.98
C SER A 491 -2.04 20.46 -2.88
N HIS A 492 -1.05 21.22 -2.38
CA HIS A 492 -0.38 22.29 -3.14
C HIS A 492 -1.38 23.32 -3.70
N ASN A 493 -2.15 23.94 -2.80
CA ASN A 493 -3.11 24.99 -3.09
C ASN A 493 -2.96 26.14 -2.06
N MET A 494 -3.94 27.04 -1.98
CA MET A 494 -4.01 28.14 -1.02
C MET A 494 -5.22 28.01 -0.07
N LEU A 495 -5.65 26.78 0.22
CA LEU A 495 -6.83 26.52 1.04
C LEU A 495 -6.57 26.95 2.50
N THR A 496 -7.58 27.59 3.10
CA THR A 496 -7.55 28.00 4.52
C THR A 496 -8.52 27.18 5.38
N SER A 497 -9.46 26.48 4.74
CA SER A 497 -10.41 25.56 5.35
C SER A 497 -10.87 24.52 4.31
N LEU A 498 -11.25 23.35 4.80
CA LEU A 498 -11.86 22.28 4.02
C LEU A 498 -12.94 21.62 4.88
N ASN A 499 -14.18 21.60 4.42
CA ASN A 499 -15.27 20.89 5.07
C ASN A 499 -15.50 19.58 4.33
N ILE A 500 -15.40 18.46 5.06
CA ILE A 500 -15.59 17.10 4.53
C ILE A 500 -16.83 16.39 5.11
N ASP A 501 -17.71 17.10 5.82
CA ASP A 501 -18.87 16.52 6.52
C ASP A 501 -19.90 15.88 5.57
N SER A 502 -19.86 16.25 4.29
CA SER A 502 -20.80 15.72 3.31
C SER A 502 -20.35 14.41 2.65
N PHE A 503 -19.15 13.89 2.95
CA PHE A 503 -18.70 12.62 2.41
C PHE A 503 -19.32 11.44 3.16
N SER A 504 -19.86 10.48 2.42
CA SER A 504 -20.34 9.22 3.00
C SER A 504 -19.21 8.20 3.22
N HIS A 505 -18.15 8.25 2.40
CA HIS A 505 -16.99 7.35 2.41
C HIS A 505 -15.75 8.12 1.93
N ILE A 506 -14.59 7.92 2.55
CA ILE A 506 -13.28 8.47 2.15
C ILE A 506 -12.26 7.37 2.44
N ASN A 507 -11.48 7.00 1.44
CA ASN A 507 -10.33 6.12 1.57
C ASN A 507 -9.04 6.92 1.69
N SER A 508 -8.88 7.97 0.88
CA SER A 508 -7.65 8.77 0.85
C SER A 508 -7.96 10.25 0.72
N LEU A 509 -7.37 11.06 1.60
CA LEU A 509 -7.55 12.50 1.63
C LEU A 509 -6.18 13.20 1.78
N ASP A 510 -5.79 13.95 0.77
CA ASP A 510 -4.58 14.78 0.80
C ASP A 510 -4.94 16.26 0.64
N PHE A 511 -4.62 17.06 1.64
CA PHE A 511 -4.71 18.53 1.61
C PHE A 511 -3.42 19.18 2.12
N GLY A 512 -2.28 18.48 1.99
CA GLY A 512 -0.98 19.02 2.35
C GLY A 512 -0.57 20.25 1.52
N PHE A 513 0.43 21.00 1.98
CA PHE A 513 0.95 22.19 1.32
C PHE A 513 -0.14 23.23 1.01
N ASN A 514 -0.87 23.62 2.06
CA ASN A 514 -1.92 24.63 2.04
C ASN A 514 -1.67 25.68 3.16
N SER A 515 -2.67 26.49 3.49
CA SER A 515 -2.59 27.50 4.57
C SER A 515 -3.70 27.27 5.61
N MET A 516 -4.05 26.01 5.88
CA MET A 516 -5.16 25.66 6.76
C MET A 516 -4.79 25.83 8.23
N THR A 517 -5.67 26.45 9.01
CA THR A 517 -5.52 26.63 10.47
C THR A 517 -6.43 25.71 11.28
N SER A 518 -7.48 25.18 10.66
CA SER A 518 -8.40 24.21 11.23
C SER A 518 -8.85 23.21 10.17
N PHE A 519 -9.16 22.00 10.61
CA PHE A 519 -9.76 20.94 9.82
C PHE A 519 -11.03 20.46 10.54
N ILE A 520 -12.14 20.37 9.81
CA ILE A 520 -13.45 20.04 10.38
C ILE A 520 -13.96 18.74 9.75
N CYS A 521 -14.23 17.75 10.58
CA CYS A 521 -14.86 16.48 10.23
C CYS A 521 -15.85 16.07 11.34
N HIS A 522 -17.15 16.17 11.07
CA HIS A 522 -18.23 15.89 12.02
C HIS A 522 -18.84 14.48 11.89
N SER A 523 -18.55 13.76 10.82
CA SER A 523 -18.94 12.36 10.62
C SER A 523 -17.83 11.60 9.93
N LEU A 524 -17.29 10.60 10.62
CA LEU A 524 -16.19 9.77 10.15
C LEU A 524 -16.72 8.91 8.98
N PRO A 525 -16.22 9.10 7.76
CA PRO A 525 -16.65 8.28 6.63
C PRO A 525 -16.29 6.82 6.88
N ILE A 526 -17.17 5.90 6.49
CA ILE A 526 -16.87 4.46 6.55
C ILE A 526 -15.75 4.19 5.55
N VAL A 527 -14.63 3.66 6.02
CA VAL A 527 -13.57 3.14 5.16
C VAL A 527 -13.98 1.74 4.75
N ASP A 528 -14.19 1.51 3.44
CA ASP A 528 -14.46 0.18 2.90
C ASP A 528 -13.15 -0.44 2.40
N PRO A 529 -12.50 -1.33 3.18
CA PRO A 529 -11.26 -1.99 2.79
C PRO A 529 -11.43 -2.97 1.63
N MET A 530 -12.66 -3.28 1.18
CA MET A 530 -12.93 -4.23 0.08
C MET A 530 -12.85 -3.60 -1.32
N LEU A 531 -12.60 -2.29 -1.43
CA LEU A 531 -12.44 -1.55 -2.70
C LEU A 531 -10.96 -1.33 -3.06
N LEU A 532 -10.17 -2.40 -3.03
CA LEU A 532 -8.77 -2.40 -3.49
C LEU A 532 -8.70 -2.58 -5.02
N ASP A 533 -8.76 -1.47 -5.76
CA ASP A 533 -8.50 -1.43 -7.20
C ASP A 533 -7.01 -1.18 -7.50
N TYR A 534 -6.62 -1.33 -8.77
CA TYR A 534 -5.25 -1.15 -9.31
C TYR A 534 -4.55 0.16 -8.87
N TYR A 535 -5.29 1.20 -8.51
CA TYR A 535 -4.76 2.51 -8.08
C TYR A 535 -4.42 2.60 -6.57
N SER A 536 -4.78 1.60 -5.77
CA SER A 536 -4.42 1.52 -4.33
C SER A 536 -2.91 1.60 -4.07
N TYR A 537 -2.08 1.25 -5.06
CA TYR A 537 -0.63 1.41 -4.98
C TYR A 537 -0.18 2.88 -4.90
N TYR A 538 -0.92 3.81 -5.52
CA TYR A 538 -0.56 5.24 -5.56
C TYR A 538 -1.22 6.06 -4.45
N TYR A 539 -2.36 5.61 -3.93
CA TYR A 539 -3.12 6.29 -2.87
C TYR A 539 -3.48 5.28 -1.77
N PRO A 540 -2.59 5.03 -0.79
CA PRO A 540 -2.91 4.18 0.35
C PRO A 540 -4.04 4.81 1.18
N SER A 541 -4.71 3.99 1.99
CA SER A 541 -5.75 4.51 2.90
C SER A 541 -5.10 5.46 3.91
N GLY A 542 -5.52 6.72 3.94
CA GLY A 542 -4.82 7.68 4.78
C GLY A 542 -5.20 9.14 4.62
N ILE A 543 -4.71 9.94 5.57
CA ILE A 543 -4.84 11.39 5.57
C ILE A 543 -3.45 12.03 5.49
N SER A 544 -3.27 12.94 4.55
CA SER A 544 -2.11 13.83 4.48
C SER A 544 -2.56 15.28 4.65
N CYS A 545 -2.04 15.92 5.68
CA CYS A 545 -2.24 17.33 6.01
C CYS A 545 -0.92 18.07 6.25
N THR A 546 0.18 17.52 5.72
CA THR A 546 1.53 18.05 5.89
C THR A 546 1.66 19.50 5.41
N ASN A 547 2.56 20.30 6.00
CA ASN A 547 2.83 21.67 5.57
C ASN A 547 1.57 22.54 5.55
N ASN A 548 0.96 22.69 6.73
CA ASN A 548 -0.18 23.57 6.99
C ASN A 548 0.09 24.38 8.27
N LEU A 549 -0.94 25.03 8.82
CA LEU A 549 -0.89 25.83 10.05
C LEU A 549 -1.85 25.29 11.11
N LEU A 550 -2.14 23.99 11.10
CA LEU A 550 -3.11 23.37 12.00
C LEU A 550 -2.62 23.43 13.45
N THR A 551 -3.45 23.95 14.35
CA THR A 551 -3.17 23.95 15.81
C THR A 551 -3.82 22.77 16.54
N SER A 552 -4.80 22.12 15.90
CA SER A 552 -5.47 20.92 16.38
C SER A 552 -5.87 20.04 15.21
N LEU A 553 -5.85 18.73 15.41
CA LEU A 553 -6.30 17.73 14.45
C LEU A 553 -7.18 16.70 15.17
N ASN A 554 -8.43 16.55 14.75
CA ASN A 554 -9.32 15.51 15.26
C ASN A 554 -9.49 14.41 14.22
N VAL A 555 -8.93 13.24 14.52
CA VAL A 555 -8.99 12.01 13.71
C VAL A 555 -9.48 10.81 14.53
N GLN A 556 -10.08 11.08 15.69
CA GLN A 556 -10.60 10.05 16.60
C GLN A 556 -11.63 9.17 15.87
N GLY A 557 -11.56 7.86 16.06
CA GLY A 557 -12.46 6.88 15.45
C GLY A 557 -12.20 6.55 13.97
N LEU A 558 -11.19 7.15 13.32
CA LEU A 558 -10.82 6.80 11.94
C LEU A 558 -10.03 5.48 11.88
N GLN A 559 -10.34 4.66 10.87
CA GLN A 559 -9.56 3.47 10.50
C GLN A 559 -8.76 3.79 9.24
N LEU A 560 -7.47 4.07 9.37
CA LEU A 560 -6.60 4.50 8.26
C LEU A 560 -5.29 3.70 8.28
N ASP A 561 -4.64 3.50 7.14
CA ASP A 561 -3.31 2.87 7.14
C ASP A 561 -2.23 3.90 7.54
N THR A 562 -2.40 5.16 7.13
CA THR A 562 -1.38 6.20 7.27
C THR A 562 -1.93 7.57 7.66
N LEU A 563 -1.18 8.32 8.49
CA LEU A 563 -1.42 9.72 8.79
C LEU A 563 -0.13 10.55 8.62
N ASN A 564 -0.13 11.56 7.75
CA ASN A 564 0.96 12.54 7.68
C ASN A 564 0.45 13.92 8.12
N CYS A 565 0.85 14.35 9.32
CA CYS A 565 0.54 15.65 9.90
C CYS A 565 1.78 16.50 10.19
N SER A 566 2.91 16.17 9.56
CA SER A 566 4.17 16.89 9.71
C SER A 566 4.10 18.37 9.29
N ASN A 567 4.98 19.21 9.83
CA ASN A 567 5.07 20.64 9.49
C ASN A 567 3.75 21.38 9.74
N ASN A 568 3.28 21.33 10.99
CA ASN A 568 2.07 22.01 11.48
C ASN A 568 2.35 22.72 12.82
N LEU A 569 1.31 23.14 13.54
CA LEU A 569 1.40 23.83 14.83
C LEU A 569 0.68 23.05 15.95
N LEU A 570 0.58 21.72 15.82
CA LEU A 570 -0.16 20.89 16.77
C LEU A 570 0.53 20.90 18.14
N THR A 571 -0.21 21.15 19.21
CA THR A 571 0.28 21.03 20.60
C THR A 571 -0.09 19.70 21.26
N THR A 572 -1.08 19.02 20.70
CA THR A 572 -1.53 17.70 21.16
C THR A 572 -1.97 16.91 19.95
N LEU A 573 -1.56 15.64 19.91
CA LEU A 573 -2.04 14.67 18.94
C LEU A 573 -2.60 13.48 19.72
N ASP A 574 -3.91 13.31 19.67
CA ASP A 574 -4.61 12.18 20.26
C ASP A 574 -5.05 11.24 19.13
N LEU A 575 -4.63 9.99 19.22
CA LEU A 575 -4.90 8.88 18.30
C LEU A 575 -5.42 7.63 19.05
N ASN A 576 -5.80 7.74 20.34
CA ASN A 576 -6.18 6.57 21.15
C ASN A 576 -7.37 5.76 20.56
N GLU A 577 -8.30 6.41 19.87
CA GLU A 577 -9.43 5.75 19.21
C GLU A 577 -9.22 5.56 17.70
N SER A 578 -8.01 5.79 17.19
CA SER A 578 -7.68 5.69 15.76
C SER A 578 -6.89 4.42 15.48
N SER A 579 -7.32 3.58 14.55
CA SER A 579 -6.52 2.44 14.09
C SER A 579 -5.62 2.90 12.95
N LEU A 580 -4.33 3.16 13.23
CA LEU A 580 -3.34 3.71 12.29
C LEU A 580 -2.09 2.82 12.14
N GLY A 581 -1.80 2.31 10.94
CA GLY A 581 -0.58 1.50 10.74
C GLY A 581 0.73 2.30 10.92
N SER A 582 0.74 3.57 10.52
CA SER A 582 1.89 4.47 10.69
C SER A 582 1.50 5.95 10.67
N PHE A 583 2.27 6.80 11.33
CA PHE A 583 2.09 8.24 11.24
C PHE A 583 3.38 9.06 11.25
N ASN A 584 3.34 10.24 10.63
CA ASN A 584 4.40 11.24 10.74
C ASN A 584 3.83 12.53 11.34
N ALA A 585 4.39 12.95 12.48
CA ALA A 585 4.07 14.18 13.20
C ALA A 585 5.30 15.09 13.41
N ASP A 586 6.31 14.98 12.54
CA ASP A 586 7.53 15.78 12.59
C ASP A 586 7.26 17.29 12.49
N ASN A 587 8.12 18.10 13.09
CA ASN A 587 8.09 19.57 13.02
C ASN A 587 6.71 20.14 13.39
N ASN A 588 6.28 19.87 14.62
CA ASN A 588 5.07 20.40 15.26
C ASN A 588 5.44 21.12 16.57
N GLN A 589 4.44 21.45 17.40
CA GLN A 589 4.64 22.01 18.74
C GLN A 589 4.15 21.05 19.84
N LEU A 590 4.23 19.74 19.58
CA LEU A 590 3.60 18.73 20.43
C LEU A 590 4.11 18.82 21.87
N GLN A 591 3.19 18.85 22.83
CA GLN A 591 3.43 18.71 24.26
C GLN A 591 3.00 17.33 24.76
N TYR A 592 1.91 16.81 24.18
CA TYR A 592 1.28 15.54 24.50
C TYR A 592 1.03 14.73 23.24
N LEU A 593 1.40 13.45 23.27
CA LEU A 593 1.10 12.47 22.23
C LEU A 593 0.37 11.29 22.87
N PHE A 594 -0.79 10.93 22.35
CA PHE A 594 -1.58 9.79 22.83
C PHE A 594 -1.81 8.80 21.69
N ILE A 595 -1.19 7.63 21.79
CA ILE A 595 -1.16 6.58 20.77
C ILE A 595 -1.50 5.21 21.40
N LYS A 596 -2.35 5.20 22.43
CA LYS A 596 -2.81 3.96 23.08
C LYS A 596 -4.00 3.37 22.30
N ASN A 597 -3.75 2.94 21.07
CA ASN A 597 -4.76 2.57 20.07
C ASN A 597 -4.89 1.06 19.80
N GLY A 598 -4.17 0.22 20.53
CA GLY A 598 -4.24 -1.23 20.49
C GLY A 598 -3.45 -1.88 19.36
N ILE A 599 -2.57 -1.13 18.69
CA ILE A 599 -1.69 -1.62 17.62
C ILE A 599 -0.26 -1.09 17.83
N PHE A 600 0.72 -1.74 17.22
CA PHE A 600 2.10 -1.30 17.29
C PHE A 600 2.33 -0.19 16.24
N ASP A 601 2.44 1.06 16.68
CA ASP A 601 2.54 2.21 15.79
C ASP A 601 3.97 2.39 15.27
N ASN A 602 4.10 2.55 13.95
CA ASN A 602 5.34 3.05 13.35
C ASN A 602 5.24 4.56 13.15
N TYR A 603 6.06 5.34 13.88
CA TYR A 603 5.91 6.78 13.89
C TYR A 603 7.21 7.59 13.79
N SER A 604 7.05 8.85 13.36
CA SER A 604 8.07 9.89 13.43
C SER A 604 7.54 11.13 14.13
N ILE A 605 8.33 11.66 15.07
CA ILE A 605 7.99 12.79 15.95
C ILE A 605 9.17 13.77 16.08
N ALA A 606 10.06 13.80 15.09
CA ALA A 606 11.24 14.68 15.09
C ALA A 606 10.83 16.16 15.19
N ASP A 607 11.76 17.01 15.66
CA ASP A 607 11.56 18.46 15.75
C ASP A 607 10.32 18.91 16.56
N ASN A 608 10.00 18.19 17.64
CA ASN A 608 8.97 18.56 18.63
C ASN A 608 9.61 18.90 20.00
N PRO A 609 10.21 20.09 20.17
CA PRO A 609 11.04 20.41 21.35
C PRO A 609 10.24 20.58 22.66
N ASN A 610 8.92 20.74 22.58
CA ASN A 610 8.05 20.93 23.75
C ASN A 610 7.42 19.63 24.24
N LEU A 611 7.78 18.48 23.65
CA LEU A 611 7.16 17.20 24.00
C LEU A 611 7.51 16.85 25.45
N THR A 612 6.49 16.58 26.26
CA THR A 612 6.65 16.25 27.69
C THR A 612 6.04 14.91 28.05
N TYR A 613 5.11 14.40 27.24
CA TYR A 613 4.42 13.15 27.53
C TYR A 613 4.05 12.36 26.28
N ILE A 614 4.27 11.05 26.33
CA ILE A 614 3.81 10.07 25.34
C ILE A 614 3.03 8.98 26.09
N CYS A 615 1.77 8.78 25.72
CA CYS A 615 0.99 7.62 26.12
C CYS A 615 0.91 6.62 24.96
N LEU A 616 1.19 5.35 25.23
CA LEU A 616 1.25 4.30 24.21
C LEU A 616 0.76 2.94 24.76
N ASP A 617 0.75 1.91 23.91
CA ASP A 617 0.49 0.54 24.33
C ASP A 617 1.80 -0.16 24.72
N ASP A 618 1.81 -0.87 25.85
CA ASP A 618 2.97 -1.69 26.24
C ASP A 618 2.87 -3.07 25.58
N MET A 619 2.91 -3.09 24.25
CA MET A 619 2.82 -4.29 23.44
C MET A 619 4.13 -4.62 22.74
N THR A 620 4.38 -5.92 22.54
CA THR A 620 5.56 -6.42 21.82
C THR A 620 5.44 -6.17 20.32
N ALA A 621 6.55 -5.81 19.69
CA ALA A 621 6.65 -5.64 18.25
C ALA A 621 6.28 -6.94 17.52
N PRO A 622 5.52 -6.89 16.41
CA PRO A 622 5.14 -8.08 15.64
C PRO A 622 6.33 -8.89 15.13
N PHE A 623 7.49 -8.25 15.00
CA PHE A 623 8.71 -8.82 14.43
C PHE A 623 9.75 -9.25 15.48
N ASP A 624 9.62 -8.80 16.73
CA ASP A 624 10.54 -9.11 17.82
C ASP A 624 9.79 -9.13 19.17
N PRO A 625 9.56 -10.31 19.78
CA PRO A 625 8.87 -10.41 21.06
C PRO A 625 9.66 -9.83 22.24
N THR A 626 10.93 -9.43 22.03
CA THR A 626 11.77 -8.79 23.05
C THR A 626 11.78 -7.27 22.97
N TYR A 627 11.19 -6.69 21.92
CA TYR A 627 11.12 -5.25 21.69
C TYR A 627 9.68 -4.77 21.88
N THR A 628 9.43 -3.83 22.79
CA THR A 628 8.09 -3.27 23.02
C THR A 628 7.97 -1.87 22.43
N GLU A 629 6.74 -1.42 22.17
CA GLU A 629 6.49 -0.04 21.74
C GLU A 629 6.97 0.98 22.80
N LEU A 630 6.88 0.61 24.08
CA LEU A 630 7.48 1.38 25.17
C LEU A 630 8.99 1.57 24.99
N LEU A 631 9.72 0.51 24.64
CA LEU A 631 11.16 0.58 24.40
C LEU A 631 11.48 1.38 23.13
N MET A 632 10.67 1.24 22.08
CA MET A 632 10.79 2.06 20.86
C MET A 632 10.63 3.55 21.15
N ALA A 633 9.67 3.93 21.98
CA ALA A 633 9.47 5.31 22.38
C ALA A 633 10.65 5.86 23.19
N GLN A 634 11.20 5.05 24.11
CA GLN A 634 12.39 5.40 24.89
C GLN A 634 13.62 5.62 24.00
N ASP A 635 13.87 4.71 23.06
CA ASP A 635 14.96 4.81 22.09
C ASP A 635 14.79 6.04 21.19
N THR A 636 13.55 6.31 20.74
CA THR A 636 13.23 7.46 19.89
C THR A 636 13.48 8.79 20.61
N VAL A 637 12.99 8.92 21.84
CA VAL A 637 13.20 10.10 22.69
C VAL A 637 14.68 10.32 22.98
N ALA A 638 15.43 9.24 23.26
CA ALA A 638 16.88 9.29 23.46
C ALA A 638 17.62 9.73 22.19
N TYR A 639 17.27 9.16 21.03
CA TYR A 639 17.84 9.52 19.73
C TYR A 639 17.61 10.99 19.37
N LEU A 640 16.42 11.52 19.68
CA LEU A 640 16.04 12.91 19.44
C LEU A 640 16.57 13.90 20.50
N ASN A 641 17.28 13.43 21.54
CA ASN A 641 17.77 14.22 22.68
C ASN A 641 16.66 14.95 23.47
N LEU A 642 15.48 14.36 23.56
CA LEU A 642 14.34 14.91 24.31
C LEU A 642 14.43 14.52 25.78
N ASN A 643 15.26 15.25 26.53
CA ASN A 643 15.41 15.05 27.97
C ASN A 643 14.19 15.66 28.67
N ASN A 644 13.37 14.85 29.38
CA ASN A 644 12.13 15.21 30.12
C ASN A 644 10.79 14.77 29.47
N VAL A 645 10.80 13.77 28.59
CA VAL A 645 9.55 13.14 28.13
C VAL A 645 9.18 11.98 29.07
N SER A 646 8.02 12.08 29.72
CA SER A 646 7.42 10.96 30.47
C SER A 646 6.73 10.01 29.49
N ILE A 647 7.03 8.71 29.58
CA ILE A 647 6.50 7.68 28.68
C ILE A 647 5.88 6.59 29.55
N ASN A 648 4.57 6.38 29.43
CA ASN A 648 3.86 5.30 30.13
C ASN A 648 2.52 4.99 29.45
N THR A 649 1.74 4.09 30.04
CA THR A 649 0.47 3.61 29.48
C THR A 649 -0.77 4.26 30.12
N TYR A 650 -0.59 5.30 30.96
CA TYR A 650 -1.58 5.81 31.92
C TYR A 650 -2.36 7.06 31.45
N CYS A 651 -2.66 7.19 30.16
CA CYS A 651 -3.63 8.17 29.67
C CYS A 651 -5.09 7.68 29.78
N ASN A 652 -5.29 6.36 29.72
CA ASN A 652 -6.57 5.69 29.93
C ASN A 652 -6.32 4.31 30.57
N PHE A 653 -7.24 3.88 31.45
CA PHE A 653 -7.14 2.62 32.20
C PHE A 653 -7.86 1.44 31.53
N THR A 654 -8.50 1.67 30.38
CA THR A 654 -8.93 0.59 29.48
C THR A 654 -7.80 0.24 28.50
N PRO A 655 -7.76 -0.97 27.95
CA PRO A 655 -6.85 -1.29 26.86
C PRO A 655 -7.03 -0.34 25.67
N GLY A 656 -5.95 -0.11 24.90
CA GLY A 656 -6.04 0.56 23.62
C GLY A 656 -6.77 -0.28 22.58
N GLY A 657 -7.39 0.39 21.61
CA GLY A 657 -8.08 -0.25 20.49
C GLY A 657 -9.36 -0.98 20.88
N ASN A 658 -9.77 -1.95 20.06
CA ASN A 658 -10.95 -2.76 20.36
C ASN A 658 -10.62 -3.82 21.41
N TYR A 659 -11.47 -3.91 22.44
CA TYR A 659 -11.41 -4.94 23.48
C TYR A 659 -12.82 -5.42 23.81
N ASN A 660 -12.96 -6.45 24.63
CA ASN A 660 -14.23 -6.89 25.20
C ASN A 660 -14.17 -6.78 26.72
N THR A 661 -15.32 -6.71 27.37
CA THR A 661 -15.41 -6.56 28.84
C THR A 661 -16.18 -7.72 29.44
N ILE A 662 -15.60 -8.42 30.41
CA ILE A 662 -16.30 -9.33 31.31
C ILE A 662 -16.50 -8.61 32.63
N THR A 663 -17.74 -8.40 33.04
CA THR A 663 -18.09 -7.63 34.24
C THR A 663 -19.20 -8.31 35.03
N GLY A 664 -19.51 -7.80 36.21
CA GLY A 664 -20.60 -8.27 37.05
C GLY A 664 -20.48 -7.75 38.47
N THR A 665 -21.47 -8.08 39.29
CA THR A 665 -21.45 -7.80 40.73
C THR A 665 -21.31 -9.08 41.54
N VAL A 666 -20.53 -9.04 42.61
CA VAL A 666 -20.46 -10.11 43.62
C VAL A 666 -21.25 -9.69 44.85
N ARG A 667 -22.21 -10.52 45.27
CA ARG A 667 -23.07 -10.26 46.44
C ARG A 667 -23.11 -11.42 47.41
N PHE A 668 -23.33 -11.11 48.68
CA PHE A 668 -23.48 -12.09 49.75
C PHE A 668 -24.94 -12.29 50.13
N ASP A 669 -25.48 -13.47 49.84
CA ASP A 669 -26.85 -13.85 50.18
C ASP A 669 -26.90 -14.37 51.63
N GLU A 670 -27.14 -13.44 52.56
CA GLU A 670 -27.22 -13.74 54.00
C GLU A 670 -28.53 -14.47 54.36
N ASN A 671 -29.61 -14.21 53.62
CA ASN A 671 -30.96 -14.66 53.98
C ASN A 671 -31.37 -15.96 53.25
N ASN A 672 -30.55 -16.45 52.31
CA ASN A 672 -30.75 -17.60 51.43
C ASN A 672 -31.94 -17.45 50.45
N ASN A 673 -32.21 -16.24 49.94
CA ASN A 673 -33.23 -16.00 48.91
C ASN A 673 -32.65 -15.88 47.48
N GLY A 674 -31.35 -16.06 47.32
CA GLY A 674 -30.60 -15.78 46.10
C GLY A 674 -30.22 -14.30 46.00
N CYS A 675 -29.06 -14.01 45.42
CA CYS A 675 -28.53 -12.64 45.42
C CYS A 675 -29.38 -11.66 44.59
N ASP A 676 -30.04 -10.73 45.26
CA ASP A 676 -30.78 -9.61 44.71
C ASP A 676 -30.07 -8.26 44.98
N THR A 677 -30.64 -7.15 44.51
CA THR A 677 -30.00 -5.83 44.63
C THR A 677 -29.92 -5.29 46.06
N ASN A 678 -30.68 -5.86 46.99
CA ASN A 678 -30.69 -5.49 48.41
C ASN A 678 -29.64 -6.28 49.22
N ASP A 679 -29.08 -7.35 48.66
CA ASP A 679 -27.98 -8.07 49.28
C ASP A 679 -26.70 -7.25 49.23
N GLU A 680 -25.86 -7.37 50.25
CA GLU A 680 -24.63 -6.59 50.33
C GLU A 680 -23.63 -7.01 49.27
N VAL A 681 -22.82 -6.04 48.87
CA VAL A 681 -21.69 -6.28 47.99
C VAL A 681 -20.58 -7.02 48.73
N PHE A 682 -19.90 -7.90 48.00
CA PHE A 682 -18.79 -8.67 48.54
C PHE A 682 -17.47 -8.10 48.00
N GLU A 683 -16.85 -7.21 48.78
CA GLU A 683 -15.64 -6.49 48.41
C GLU A 683 -14.37 -7.36 48.56
N HIS A 684 -13.32 -7.00 47.82
CA HIS A 684 -11.96 -7.57 47.87
C HIS A 684 -11.88 -9.09 47.68
N MET A 685 -12.93 -9.72 47.14
CA MET A 685 -12.86 -11.10 46.68
C MET A 685 -11.95 -11.21 45.46
N LYS A 686 -11.08 -12.21 45.43
CA LYS A 686 -10.21 -12.47 44.28
C LYS A 686 -10.98 -13.21 43.17
N LEU A 687 -10.81 -12.75 41.94
CA LEU A 687 -11.27 -13.45 40.74
C LEU A 687 -10.08 -13.71 39.82
N LYS A 688 -10.05 -14.89 39.22
CA LYS A 688 -9.04 -15.33 38.25
C LYS A 688 -9.69 -15.48 36.87
N ILE A 689 -8.99 -15.05 35.83
CA ILE A 689 -9.36 -15.30 34.44
C ILE A 689 -8.28 -16.14 33.77
N ASN A 690 -8.68 -17.09 32.93
CA ASN A 690 -7.80 -17.94 32.15
C ASN A 690 -8.37 -18.14 30.75
N ASP A 691 -7.56 -17.88 29.71
CA ASP A 691 -7.91 -18.09 28.29
C ASP A 691 -7.27 -19.36 27.69
N GLY A 692 -6.60 -20.16 28.50
CA GLY A 692 -5.82 -21.34 28.12
C GLY A 692 -4.34 -21.06 27.88
N THR A 693 -3.94 -19.79 27.75
CA THR A 693 -2.56 -19.35 27.50
C THR A 693 -2.02 -18.37 28.55
N THR A 694 -2.86 -17.45 29.02
CA THR A 694 -2.53 -16.42 29.99
C THR A 694 -3.51 -16.47 31.16
N THR A 695 -3.01 -16.13 32.35
CA THR A 695 -3.84 -15.99 33.56
C THR A 695 -3.75 -14.57 34.08
N GLY A 696 -4.89 -14.00 34.45
CA GLY A 696 -4.97 -12.70 35.11
C GLY A 696 -5.77 -12.79 36.40
N GLU A 697 -5.54 -11.86 37.32
CA GLU A 697 -6.31 -11.74 38.56
C GLU A 697 -6.77 -10.31 38.79
N THR A 698 -7.93 -10.16 39.45
CA THR A 698 -8.45 -8.88 39.94
C THR A 698 -9.12 -9.08 41.30
N PHE A 699 -9.39 -7.98 41.99
CA PHE A 699 -10.18 -7.97 43.22
C PHE A 699 -11.49 -7.23 42.99
N VAL A 700 -12.57 -7.70 43.61
CA VAL A 700 -13.85 -6.99 43.63
C VAL A 700 -13.65 -5.64 44.29
N LYS A 701 -14.14 -4.59 43.64
CA LYS A 701 -14.08 -3.21 44.14
C LYS A 701 -15.00 -3.01 45.33
N ASN A 702 -14.87 -1.88 46.03
CA ASN A 702 -15.74 -1.53 47.15
C ASN A 702 -17.22 -1.35 46.74
N ASP A 703 -17.52 -1.14 45.45
CA ASP A 703 -18.90 -1.10 44.94
C ASP A 703 -19.45 -2.49 44.53
N GLY A 704 -18.72 -3.57 44.82
CA GLY A 704 -19.10 -4.94 44.51
C GLY A 704 -18.85 -5.37 43.07
N LYS A 705 -18.30 -4.50 42.20
CA LYS A 705 -18.06 -4.83 40.79
C LYS A 705 -16.68 -5.40 40.55
N TYR A 706 -16.58 -6.25 39.54
CA TYR A 706 -15.33 -6.70 38.96
C TYR A 706 -15.32 -6.44 37.45
N ASN A 707 -14.14 -6.25 36.86
CA ASN A 707 -13.97 -6.09 35.42
C ASN A 707 -12.74 -6.89 34.95
N PHE A 708 -12.86 -7.58 33.83
CA PHE A 708 -11.74 -8.04 33.01
C PHE A 708 -11.89 -7.44 31.61
N TYR A 709 -10.79 -6.93 31.06
CA TYR A 709 -10.74 -6.55 29.65
C TYR A 709 -10.01 -7.64 28.87
N THR A 710 -10.62 -8.12 27.79
CA THR A 710 -10.14 -9.29 27.04
C THR A 710 -10.21 -9.06 25.53
N GLN A 711 -9.55 -9.92 24.76
CA GLN A 711 -9.66 -9.93 23.29
C GLN A 711 -10.77 -10.91 22.84
N ALA A 712 -10.75 -11.32 21.57
CA ALA A 712 -11.53 -12.46 21.11
C ALA A 712 -11.00 -13.76 21.73
N GLY A 713 -11.87 -14.69 22.07
CA GLY A 713 -11.47 -15.96 22.68
C GLY A 713 -12.48 -16.53 23.66
N ASP A 714 -12.09 -17.65 24.27
CA ASP A 714 -12.83 -18.34 25.31
C ASP A 714 -12.17 -18.07 26.66
N PHE A 715 -12.92 -17.48 27.59
CA PHE A 715 -12.41 -17.09 28.90
C PHE A 715 -13.13 -17.87 29.97
N THR A 716 -12.36 -18.52 30.85
CA THR A 716 -12.86 -19.14 32.07
C THR A 716 -12.55 -18.23 33.25
N VAL A 717 -13.58 -17.72 33.90
CA VAL A 717 -13.45 -16.94 35.14
C VAL A 717 -13.72 -17.88 36.32
N THR A 718 -12.81 -17.87 37.29
CA THR A 718 -12.92 -18.66 38.53
C THR A 718 -12.88 -17.70 39.72
N VAL A 719 -13.82 -17.90 40.64
CA VAL A 719 -13.97 -17.07 41.82
C VAL A 719 -13.26 -17.73 42.99
N GLU A 720 -12.34 -17.01 43.65
CA GLU A 720 -11.49 -17.55 44.70
C GLU A 720 -11.58 -16.69 45.97
N PRO A 721 -12.58 -16.94 46.85
CA PRO A 721 -12.59 -16.32 48.17
C PRO A 721 -11.36 -16.76 48.98
N GLU A 722 -10.84 -15.88 49.85
CA GLU A 722 -9.63 -16.12 50.67
C GLU A 722 -9.72 -17.41 51.50
N ASN A 723 -10.90 -17.74 52.01
CA ASN A 723 -11.21 -18.96 52.76
C ASN A 723 -12.26 -19.80 52.02
N PRO A 724 -11.90 -20.54 50.96
CA PRO A 724 -12.87 -21.14 50.05
C PRO A 724 -13.71 -22.26 50.67
N SER A 725 -13.24 -22.91 51.73
CA SER A 725 -14.03 -23.89 52.48
C SER A 725 -15.26 -23.29 53.18
N LEU A 726 -15.23 -21.98 53.49
CA LEU A 726 -16.27 -21.31 54.28
C LEU A 726 -17.45 -20.80 53.44
N PHE A 727 -17.35 -20.82 52.11
CA PHE A 727 -18.33 -20.20 51.22
C PHE A 727 -18.67 -21.10 50.03
N THR A 728 -19.92 -21.06 49.60
CA THR A 728 -20.35 -21.63 48.32
C THR A 728 -20.59 -20.47 47.36
N VAL A 729 -19.87 -20.48 46.24
CA VAL A 729 -19.96 -19.44 45.22
C VAL A 729 -20.76 -19.98 44.03
N THR A 730 -21.74 -19.22 43.54
CA THR A 730 -22.62 -19.61 42.44
C THR A 730 -22.72 -18.48 41.40
N PRO A 731 -22.20 -18.67 40.17
CA PRO A 731 -21.31 -19.76 39.77
C PRO A 731 -19.89 -19.57 40.37
N SER A 732 -19.26 -20.65 40.85
CA SER A 732 -17.86 -20.62 41.30
C SER A 732 -16.88 -20.50 40.13
N THR A 733 -17.32 -20.92 38.93
CA THR A 733 -16.64 -20.69 37.67
C THR A 733 -17.66 -20.56 36.55
N PHE A 734 -17.38 -19.70 35.57
CA PHE A 734 -18.20 -19.53 34.38
C PHE A 734 -17.30 -19.26 33.16
N THR A 735 -17.84 -19.54 31.98
CA THR A 735 -17.15 -19.28 30.71
C THR A 735 -17.84 -18.16 29.94
N THR A 736 -17.06 -17.39 29.18
CA THR A 736 -17.55 -16.38 28.23
C THR A 736 -16.81 -16.56 26.93
N HIS A 737 -17.53 -16.45 25.82
CA HIS A 737 -16.96 -16.48 24.47
C HIS A 737 -17.16 -15.14 23.78
N PHE A 738 -16.10 -14.61 23.18
CA PHE A 738 -16.18 -13.47 22.26
C PHE A 738 -15.62 -13.86 20.89
N ALA A 739 -16.45 -13.75 19.85
CA ALA A 739 -16.06 -14.11 18.48
C ALA A 739 -15.07 -13.12 17.84
N ASN A 740 -15.07 -11.87 18.28
CA ASN A 740 -14.20 -10.80 17.82
C ASN A 740 -13.92 -9.81 18.97
N ALA A 741 -12.90 -8.98 18.82
CA ALA A 741 -12.62 -7.85 19.70
C ALA A 741 -13.30 -6.61 19.11
N ASN A 742 -14.47 -6.24 19.64
CA ASN A 742 -15.28 -5.14 19.11
C ASN A 742 -16.18 -4.50 20.17
N ASN A 743 -15.62 -4.22 21.34
CA ASN A 743 -16.30 -3.56 22.46
C ASN A 743 -17.53 -4.33 22.98
N ASN A 744 -17.51 -5.67 22.86
CA ASN A 744 -18.59 -6.51 23.39
C ASN A 744 -18.52 -6.58 24.92
N VAL A 745 -19.67 -6.74 25.58
CA VAL A 745 -19.76 -6.83 27.04
C VAL A 745 -20.48 -8.12 27.45
N SER A 746 -19.85 -8.92 28.32
CA SER A 746 -20.45 -10.07 29.00
C SER A 746 -20.63 -9.72 30.47
N THR A 747 -21.86 -9.83 30.99
CA THR A 747 -22.17 -9.56 32.39
C THR A 747 -22.56 -10.84 33.11
N GLN A 748 -21.85 -11.19 34.18
CA GLN A 748 -22.16 -12.34 35.02
C GLN A 748 -22.16 -11.94 36.50
N ASN A 749 -23.32 -11.95 37.13
CA ASN A 749 -23.36 -11.72 38.58
C ASN A 749 -22.98 -13.00 39.33
N ILE A 750 -22.30 -12.84 40.46
CA ILE A 750 -21.82 -13.93 41.32
C ILE A 750 -22.54 -13.82 42.66
N CYS A 751 -23.12 -14.94 43.08
CA CYS A 751 -23.77 -15.04 44.37
C CYS A 751 -22.96 -15.89 45.35
N VAL A 752 -22.78 -15.40 46.57
CA VAL A 752 -22.00 -16.07 47.60
C VAL A 752 -22.89 -16.41 48.79
N THR A 753 -22.92 -17.69 49.17
CA THR A 753 -23.61 -18.18 50.36
C THR A 753 -22.60 -18.79 51.33
N LYS A 754 -22.95 -18.87 52.62
CA LYS A 754 -22.06 -19.42 53.66
C LYS A 754 -22.18 -20.94 53.84
N ASN A 755 -21.05 -21.59 54.13
CA ASN A 755 -20.98 -23.01 54.51
C ASN A 755 -20.80 -23.15 56.03
N GLY A 756 -21.87 -23.52 56.73
CA GLY A 756 -21.85 -23.61 58.19
C GLY A 756 -21.80 -22.23 58.86
N ASN A 757 -21.34 -22.20 60.12
CA ASN A 757 -21.14 -20.96 60.88
C ASN A 757 -19.76 -20.98 61.51
N VAL A 758 -18.81 -20.34 60.85
CA VAL A 758 -17.41 -20.18 61.28
C VAL A 758 -17.19 -18.72 61.62
N LYS A 759 -16.60 -18.48 62.79
CA LYS A 759 -16.21 -17.17 63.30
C LYS A 759 -14.73 -17.00 63.06
N ASP A 760 -14.33 -15.85 62.53
CA ASP A 760 -12.93 -15.50 62.34
C ASP A 760 -12.84 -13.98 62.18
N LEU A 761 -12.07 -13.32 63.03
CA LEU A 761 -11.80 -11.88 62.97
C LEU A 761 -10.30 -11.67 62.81
N GLU A 762 -9.90 -10.62 62.09
CA GLU A 762 -8.50 -10.24 61.93
C GLU A 762 -8.35 -8.77 62.27
N VAL A 763 -7.23 -8.40 62.88
CA VAL A 763 -6.85 -7.01 63.12
C VAL A 763 -5.46 -6.74 62.56
N VAL A 764 -5.29 -5.59 61.93
CA VAL A 764 -4.02 -5.11 61.39
C VAL A 764 -3.83 -3.65 61.82
N PHE A 765 -2.62 -3.28 62.20
CA PHE A 765 -2.27 -1.91 62.56
C PHE A 765 -1.07 -1.44 61.73
N ALA A 766 -1.23 -0.32 61.03
CA ALA A 766 -0.24 0.18 60.08
C ALA A 766 -0.04 1.70 60.21
N PRO A 767 1.17 2.24 59.95
CA PRO A 767 1.40 3.68 59.91
C PRO A 767 0.97 4.27 58.57
N ALA A 768 0.19 5.35 58.59
CA ALA A 768 -0.14 6.15 57.39
C ALA A 768 0.83 7.32 57.19
N THR A 769 1.46 7.80 58.27
CA THR A 769 2.58 8.74 58.20
C THR A 769 3.67 8.33 59.20
N ASP A 770 4.88 8.87 59.00
CA ASP A 770 5.98 8.65 59.92
C ASP A 770 5.76 9.27 61.31
N ALA A 771 6.25 8.57 62.32
CA ALA A 771 6.41 9.13 63.66
C ALA A 771 7.68 9.98 63.74
N ARG A 772 7.48 11.30 63.86
CA ARG A 772 8.57 12.28 64.03
C ARG A 772 8.46 12.99 65.38
N PRO A 773 9.56 13.19 66.14
CA PRO A 773 9.50 13.86 67.43
C PRO A 773 8.89 15.26 67.32
N GLY A 774 7.82 15.54 68.08
CA GLY A 774 7.15 16.84 68.13
C GLY A 774 6.10 17.09 67.04
N PHE A 775 5.81 16.12 66.18
CA PHE A 775 4.81 16.21 65.11
C PHE A 775 3.68 15.21 65.34
N ASP A 776 2.57 15.44 64.64
CA ASP A 776 1.49 14.47 64.54
C ASP A 776 1.90 13.32 63.60
N ALA A 777 1.49 12.12 63.97
CA ALA A 777 1.66 10.89 63.22
C ALA A 777 0.29 10.21 63.08
N VAL A 778 0.03 9.70 61.89
CA VAL A 778 -1.25 9.12 61.50
C VAL A 778 -1.08 7.61 61.30
N TYR A 779 -2.06 6.83 61.75
CA TYR A 779 -2.07 5.38 61.68
C TYR A 779 -3.43 4.87 61.22
N GLN A 780 -3.46 3.67 60.66
CA GLN A 780 -4.68 2.94 60.35
C GLN A 780 -4.82 1.72 61.25
N LEU A 781 -5.97 1.64 61.91
CA LEU A 781 -6.43 0.43 62.60
C LEU A 781 -7.49 -0.24 61.74
N ILE A 782 -7.18 -1.42 61.23
CA ILE A 782 -8.00 -2.19 60.29
C ILE A 782 -8.51 -3.44 61.03
N TRP A 783 -9.79 -3.74 60.89
CA TRP A 783 -10.35 -5.02 61.33
C TRP A 783 -11.30 -5.60 60.29
N ARG A 784 -11.32 -6.93 60.22
CA ARG A 784 -12.05 -7.66 59.18
C ARG A 784 -12.68 -8.92 59.73
N ASN A 785 -13.80 -9.33 59.13
CA ASN A 785 -14.40 -10.63 59.39
C ASN A 785 -13.97 -11.63 58.31
N LYS A 786 -13.08 -12.57 58.65
CA LYS A 786 -12.62 -13.65 57.76
C LYS A 786 -13.51 -14.88 57.82
N GLY A 787 -14.42 -14.91 58.78
CA GLY A 787 -15.43 -15.94 58.96
C GLY A 787 -16.66 -15.69 58.08
N ASN A 788 -17.63 -16.59 58.18
CA ASN A 788 -18.88 -16.54 57.41
C ASN A 788 -20.11 -16.20 58.28
N THR A 789 -19.88 -15.75 59.50
CA THR A 789 -20.90 -15.35 60.46
C THR A 789 -20.79 -13.86 60.73
N THR A 790 -21.87 -13.11 60.68
CA THR A 790 -21.91 -11.70 61.08
C THR A 790 -21.57 -11.56 62.57
N LEU A 791 -20.55 -10.74 62.88
CA LEU A 791 -20.02 -10.60 64.24
C LEU A 791 -20.13 -9.15 64.74
N SER A 792 -20.20 -9.00 66.05
CA SER A 792 -20.14 -7.70 66.74
C SER A 792 -19.16 -7.84 67.88
N GLY A 793 -18.41 -6.79 68.17
CA GLY A 793 -17.32 -6.86 69.12
C GLY A 793 -16.66 -5.53 69.33
N ASN A 794 -15.44 -5.57 69.85
CA ASN A 794 -14.62 -4.39 69.99
C ASN A 794 -13.17 -4.66 69.60
N VAL A 795 -12.52 -3.63 69.07
CA VAL A 795 -11.09 -3.60 68.80
C VAL A 795 -10.45 -2.66 69.80
N THR A 796 -9.38 -3.13 70.42
CA THR A 796 -8.64 -2.39 71.43
C THR A 796 -7.22 -2.17 70.95
N LEU A 797 -6.79 -0.91 70.90
CA LEU A 797 -5.40 -0.54 70.62
C LEU A 797 -4.75 -0.06 71.92
N THR A 798 -3.64 -0.68 72.30
CA THR A 798 -2.77 -0.22 73.38
C THR A 798 -1.56 0.50 72.79
N PHE A 799 -1.26 1.70 73.30
CA PHE A 799 -0.14 2.54 72.85
C PHE A 799 0.69 3.06 74.03
N GLU A 800 1.90 3.58 73.78
CA GLU A 800 2.77 4.13 74.82
C GLU A 800 2.42 5.59 75.15
N ASN A 801 1.37 5.82 75.96
CA ASN A 801 0.91 7.18 76.32
C ASN A 801 1.91 8.05 77.10
N THR A 802 3.07 7.50 77.49
CA THR A 802 4.21 8.27 78.01
C THR A 802 5.03 8.92 76.90
N LYS A 803 5.03 8.34 75.69
CA LYS A 803 5.82 8.81 74.52
C LYS A 803 4.98 9.58 73.50
N MET A 804 3.65 9.47 73.55
CA MET A 804 2.74 10.09 72.59
C MET A 804 1.37 10.38 73.21
N ALA A 805 0.62 11.27 72.59
CA ALA A 805 -0.76 11.62 72.97
C ALA A 805 -1.73 11.37 71.81
N PHE A 806 -2.85 10.71 72.08
CA PHE A 806 -3.92 10.54 71.09
C PHE A 806 -4.65 11.87 70.84
N ILE A 807 -4.94 12.19 69.58
CA ILE A 807 -5.58 13.43 69.14
C ILE A 807 -6.99 13.17 68.62
N SER A 808 -7.16 12.28 67.64
CA SER A 808 -8.44 12.02 67.00
C SER A 808 -8.51 10.65 66.35
N SER A 809 -9.74 10.15 66.15
CA SER A 809 -10.05 9.01 65.31
C SER A 809 -11.16 9.37 64.33
N GLU A 810 -11.10 8.78 63.13
CA GLU A 810 -12.17 8.91 62.12
C GLU A 810 -13.47 8.27 62.58
N LEU A 811 -13.40 7.01 63.04
CA LEU A 811 -14.57 6.31 63.58
C LEU A 811 -14.77 6.64 65.08
N PRO A 812 -16.02 6.57 65.58
CA PRO A 812 -16.30 6.80 67.00
C PRO A 812 -15.52 5.84 67.91
N SER A 813 -14.80 6.38 68.90
CA SER A 813 -13.96 5.62 69.82
C SER A 813 -14.16 6.05 71.28
N THR A 814 -13.76 5.18 72.20
CA THR A 814 -13.64 5.49 73.63
C THR A 814 -12.18 5.38 74.05
N VAL A 815 -11.70 6.35 74.82
CA VAL A 815 -10.28 6.42 75.24
C VAL A 815 -10.19 6.34 76.75
N SER A 816 -9.39 5.41 77.27
CA SER A 816 -9.13 5.24 78.70
C SER A 816 -7.63 5.03 78.94
N GLY A 817 -6.93 6.11 79.30
CA GLY A 817 -5.49 6.07 79.58
C GLY A 817 -4.66 5.78 78.33
N ASN A 818 -4.04 4.60 78.27
CA ASN A 818 -3.19 4.15 77.16
C ASN A 818 -3.89 3.20 76.18
N MET A 819 -5.22 3.17 76.24
CA MET A 819 -6.06 2.22 75.51
C MET A 819 -7.18 2.95 74.77
N ILE A 820 -7.35 2.62 73.49
CA ILE A 820 -8.42 3.11 72.62
C ILE A 820 -9.29 1.91 72.24
N THR A 821 -10.60 2.02 72.44
CA THR A 821 -11.56 0.96 72.14
C THR A 821 -12.59 1.42 71.12
N PHE A 822 -12.69 0.68 70.02
CA PHE A 822 -13.70 0.82 68.97
C PHE A 822 -14.74 -0.27 69.13
N SER A 823 -16.02 0.08 69.20
CA SER A 823 -17.11 -0.92 69.17
C SER A 823 -17.68 -1.00 67.76
N PHE A 824 -17.85 -2.21 67.24
CA PHE A 824 -18.47 -2.46 65.95
C PHE A 824 -19.66 -3.41 66.11
N THR A 825 -20.68 -3.19 65.30
CA THR A 825 -21.88 -4.04 65.27
C THR A 825 -22.15 -4.49 63.85
N ASN A 826 -22.60 -5.73 63.70
CA ASN A 826 -22.96 -6.34 62.42
C ASN A 826 -21.83 -6.29 61.37
N LEU A 827 -20.59 -6.57 61.77
CA LEU A 827 -19.48 -6.78 60.83
C LEU A 827 -19.73 -8.07 60.06
N LYS A 828 -20.22 -7.92 58.82
CA LYS A 828 -20.61 -9.01 57.93
C LYS A 828 -19.40 -9.79 57.44
N PRO A 829 -19.55 -11.04 56.96
CA PRO A 829 -18.48 -11.80 56.32
C PRO A 829 -17.74 -10.99 55.27
N PHE A 830 -16.41 -11.01 55.30
CA PHE A 830 -15.48 -10.27 54.44
C PHE A 830 -15.55 -8.75 54.49
N ALA A 831 -16.48 -8.17 55.25
CA ALA A 831 -16.46 -6.75 55.52
C ALA A 831 -15.14 -6.40 56.21
N ASN A 832 -14.43 -5.45 55.62
CA ASN A 832 -13.26 -4.80 56.18
C ASN A 832 -13.68 -3.40 56.65
N THR A 833 -13.09 -2.94 57.74
CA THR A 833 -13.35 -1.61 58.28
C THR A 833 -12.03 -1.05 58.79
N ALA A 834 -11.77 0.22 58.53
CA ALA A 834 -10.60 0.92 59.00
C ALA A 834 -11.00 2.21 59.71
N SER A 835 -10.22 2.61 60.72
CA SER A 835 -10.25 3.96 61.28
C SER A 835 -8.87 4.58 61.21
N GLU A 836 -8.78 5.78 60.65
CA GLU A 836 -7.59 6.61 60.79
C GLU A 836 -7.46 7.13 62.25
N LEU A 837 -6.24 7.15 62.78
CA LEU A 837 -5.89 7.60 64.12
C LEU A 837 -4.74 8.59 64.09
N THR A 838 -4.89 9.73 64.75
CA THR A 838 -3.85 10.76 64.86
C THR A 838 -3.27 10.78 66.27
N PHE A 839 -1.95 10.72 66.38
CA PHE A 839 -1.20 10.84 67.64
C PHE A 839 -0.15 11.95 67.53
N ASN A 840 -0.04 12.80 68.54
CA ASN A 840 1.08 13.72 68.68
C ASN A 840 2.26 13.01 69.37
N ILE A 841 3.41 12.97 68.70
CA ILE A 841 4.63 12.33 69.25
C ILE A 841 5.40 13.35 70.09
N ASN A 842 5.83 12.97 71.30
CA ASN A 842 6.53 13.90 72.19
C ASN A 842 7.80 14.49 71.52
N PRO A 843 8.08 15.79 71.69
CA PRO A 843 9.31 16.38 71.18
C PRO A 843 10.54 15.89 71.98
N PRO A 844 11.76 16.01 71.44
CA PRO A 844 13.00 15.70 72.16
C PRO A 844 13.19 16.55 73.42
N THR A 845 12.49 17.68 73.51
CA THR A 845 12.48 18.62 74.64
C THR A 845 11.43 18.30 75.70
N HIS A 846 10.63 17.23 75.54
CA HIS A 846 9.60 16.86 76.51
C HIS A 846 10.24 16.57 77.89
N PRO A 847 9.75 17.17 78.99
CA PRO A 847 10.49 17.28 80.25
C PRO A 847 10.69 15.95 81.01
N THR A 848 9.91 14.91 80.69
CA THR A 848 9.92 13.63 81.42
C THR A 848 10.05 12.41 80.52
N TYR A 849 9.56 12.49 79.29
CA TYR A 849 9.54 11.39 78.32
C TYR A 849 9.88 11.90 76.91
N PRO A 850 11.13 12.33 76.67
CA PRO A 850 11.56 12.78 75.36
C PRO A 850 11.61 11.59 74.39
N VAL A 851 11.06 11.78 73.19
CA VAL A 851 11.20 10.83 72.10
C VAL A 851 12.26 11.37 71.14
N ASN A 852 13.25 10.55 70.82
CA ASN A 852 14.34 10.88 69.92
C ASN A 852 14.30 9.98 68.68
N ILE A 853 14.94 10.42 67.61
CA ILE A 853 15.18 9.61 66.42
C ILE A 853 15.86 8.30 66.83
N GLY A 854 15.39 7.18 66.29
CA GLY A 854 15.83 5.82 66.61
C GLY A 854 15.14 5.18 67.82
N ASN A 855 14.26 5.90 68.53
CA ASN A 855 13.41 5.28 69.55
C ASN A 855 12.31 4.43 68.91
N THR A 856 11.90 3.36 69.58
CA THR A 856 10.79 2.51 69.11
C THR A 856 9.51 2.85 69.85
N LEU A 857 8.42 2.97 69.09
CA LEU A 857 7.04 3.09 69.54
C LEU A 857 6.36 1.73 69.40
N ASN A 858 5.78 1.24 70.49
CA ASN A 858 5.14 -0.06 70.53
C ASN A 858 3.62 0.11 70.54
N PHE A 859 2.97 -0.64 69.67
CA PHE A 859 1.52 -0.72 69.55
C PHE A 859 1.09 -2.18 69.63
N ASN A 860 -0.06 -2.42 70.27
CA ASN A 860 -0.68 -3.73 70.27
C ASN A 860 -2.18 -3.58 70.02
N ALA A 861 -2.63 -4.05 68.88
CA ALA A 861 -4.05 -4.09 68.53
C ALA A 861 -4.60 -5.49 68.83
N ILE A 862 -5.73 -5.56 69.52
CA ILE A 862 -6.41 -6.81 69.85
C ILE A 862 -7.87 -6.66 69.44
N ILE A 863 -8.38 -7.57 68.63
CA ILE A 863 -9.81 -7.70 68.37
C ILE A 863 -10.39 -8.78 69.27
N ASN A 864 -11.38 -8.40 70.08
CA ASN A 864 -12.01 -9.32 71.02
C ASN A 864 -13.12 -10.10 70.31
N SER A 865 -12.94 -11.42 70.18
CA SER A 865 -13.88 -12.29 69.49
C SER A 865 -14.56 -13.33 70.41
N PRO A 866 -15.76 -13.87 70.06
CA PRO A 866 -16.39 -14.96 70.80
C PRO A 866 -15.62 -16.30 70.66
N SER A 867 -15.65 -17.16 71.69
CA SER A 867 -14.98 -18.47 71.67
C SER A 867 -15.30 -19.35 70.45
N GLY A 868 -14.27 -20.01 69.88
CA GLY A 868 -14.40 -21.01 68.81
C GLY A 868 -14.04 -20.51 67.40
N GLU A 869 -13.05 -19.62 67.29
CA GLU A 869 -12.58 -19.11 65.99
C GLU A 869 -11.62 -20.04 65.26
N ASN A 870 -11.51 -19.81 63.95
CA ASN A 870 -10.71 -20.63 63.05
C ASN A 870 -9.22 -20.28 63.09
N THR A 871 -8.87 -19.00 63.21
CA THR A 871 -7.49 -18.49 63.17
C THR A 871 -7.18 -17.57 64.35
N PRO A 872 -7.15 -18.04 65.61
CA PRO A 872 -7.02 -17.14 66.76
C PRO A 872 -5.74 -16.27 66.77
N GLU A 873 -4.71 -16.64 66.02
CA GLU A 873 -3.43 -15.93 65.95
C GLU A 873 -3.49 -14.57 65.23
N ASP A 874 -4.49 -14.30 64.39
CA ASP A 874 -4.63 -13.02 63.67
C ASP A 874 -5.55 -12.00 64.38
N ASN A 875 -6.01 -12.35 65.58
CA ASN A 875 -6.75 -11.46 66.47
C ASN A 875 -5.87 -10.45 67.23
N GLU A 876 -4.55 -10.63 67.21
CA GLU A 876 -3.59 -9.75 67.86
C GLU A 876 -2.51 -9.32 66.86
N PHE A 877 -2.31 -8.01 66.75
CA PHE A 877 -1.30 -7.43 65.88
C PHE A 877 -0.37 -6.51 66.67
N ALA A 878 0.86 -6.99 66.85
CA ALA A 878 1.93 -6.24 67.52
C ALA A 878 2.76 -5.48 66.48
N PHE A 879 2.72 -4.15 66.54
CA PHE A 879 3.45 -3.27 65.63
C PHE A 879 4.53 -2.46 66.36
N LYS A 880 5.70 -2.33 65.73
CA LYS A 880 6.84 -1.58 66.25
C LYS A 880 7.32 -0.57 65.21
N GLN A 881 7.10 0.71 65.48
CA GLN A 881 7.60 1.77 64.60
C GLN A 881 8.88 2.37 65.17
N THR A 882 9.89 2.57 64.34
CA THR A 882 11.07 3.36 64.70
C THR A 882 10.78 4.83 64.38
N VAL A 883 11.08 5.72 65.33
CA VAL A 883 10.93 7.16 65.17
C VAL A 883 12.03 7.70 64.27
N VAL A 884 11.65 8.42 63.23
CA VAL A 884 12.57 8.89 62.18
C VAL A 884 12.60 10.43 62.08
N GLY A 885 13.55 10.96 61.30
CA GLY A 885 13.63 12.37 60.91
C GLY A 885 13.78 12.48 59.39
N SER A 886 13.26 13.56 58.79
CA SER A 886 12.99 13.78 57.34
C SER A 886 13.22 12.54 56.45
N PHE A 887 12.18 11.73 56.36
CA PHE A 887 12.09 10.57 55.47
C PHE A 887 11.10 10.88 54.33
N ASP A 888 11.13 10.09 53.25
CA ASP A 888 10.31 10.28 52.05
C ASP A 888 8.84 9.92 52.35
N PRO A 889 7.86 10.82 52.14
CA PRO A 889 6.44 10.54 52.39
C PRO A 889 5.82 9.53 51.42
N ASN A 890 6.51 9.19 50.33
CA ASN A 890 6.11 8.12 49.42
C ASN A 890 6.93 6.86 49.73
N ASP A 891 6.36 5.92 50.49
CA ASP A 891 7.10 4.80 51.06
C ASP A 891 6.36 3.46 50.99
N ILE A 892 7.11 2.37 51.09
CA ILE A 892 6.59 1.02 51.33
C ILE A 892 7.27 0.42 52.56
N THR A 893 6.45 -0.16 53.44
CA THR A 893 6.91 -0.70 54.72
C THR A 893 6.37 -2.10 54.97
N CYS A 894 7.26 -3.04 55.31
CA CYS A 894 6.93 -4.35 55.87
C CYS A 894 6.55 -4.20 57.36
N LEU A 895 5.32 -4.55 57.73
CA LEU A 895 4.78 -4.31 59.07
C LEU A 895 5.37 -5.26 60.13
N GLU A 896 5.84 -6.44 59.73
CA GLU A 896 6.57 -7.38 60.61
C GLU A 896 7.99 -6.87 60.97
N GLY A 897 8.46 -5.83 60.29
CA GLY A 897 9.73 -5.16 60.55
C GLY A 897 10.92 -5.75 59.77
N SER A 898 12.10 -5.14 59.94
CA SER A 898 13.30 -5.45 59.14
C SER A 898 13.90 -6.85 59.38
N GLN A 899 13.43 -7.58 60.39
CA GLN A 899 13.91 -8.93 60.74
C GLN A 899 12.75 -9.79 61.22
N ILE A 900 12.60 -10.98 60.62
CA ILE A 900 11.58 -11.97 61.01
C ILE A 900 12.23 -13.32 61.38
N PRO A 901 11.68 -14.07 62.34
CA PRO A 901 12.16 -15.40 62.67
C PRO A 901 11.83 -16.41 61.57
N LEU A 902 12.58 -17.52 61.50
CA LEU A 902 12.35 -18.59 60.51
C LEU A 902 10.92 -19.17 60.57
N SER A 903 10.25 -19.07 61.72
CA SER A 903 8.85 -19.49 61.90
C SER A 903 7.82 -18.63 61.12
N MET A 904 8.23 -17.50 60.54
CA MET A 904 7.39 -16.66 59.68
C MET A 904 7.56 -16.96 58.18
N VAL A 905 8.55 -17.79 57.80
CA VAL A 905 8.69 -18.26 56.41
C VAL A 905 7.47 -19.11 56.04
N GLY A 906 6.91 -18.87 54.85
CA GLY A 906 5.66 -19.51 54.41
C GLY A 906 4.39 -18.85 54.94
N LYS A 907 4.51 -17.88 55.86
CA LYS A 907 3.37 -17.11 56.40
C LYS A 907 3.22 -15.77 55.67
N TYR A 908 2.07 -15.14 55.92
CA TYR A 908 1.78 -13.80 55.42
C TYR A 908 2.72 -12.76 56.03
N LEU A 909 3.25 -11.91 55.18
CA LEU A 909 3.87 -10.63 55.53
C LEU A 909 2.95 -9.51 55.04
N HIS A 910 2.80 -8.48 55.86
CA HIS A 910 1.91 -7.35 55.60
C HIS A 910 2.71 -6.14 55.13
N TYR A 911 2.20 -5.48 54.11
CA TYR A 911 2.80 -4.30 53.53
C TYR A 911 1.80 -3.15 53.51
N ILE A 912 2.28 -1.96 53.83
CA ILE A 912 1.59 -0.71 53.56
C ILE A 912 2.41 0.10 52.56
N ILE A 913 1.73 0.68 51.58
CA ILE A 913 2.29 1.64 50.64
C ILE A 913 1.61 2.96 50.90
N ASN A 914 2.37 4.01 51.21
CA ASN A 914 1.87 5.37 51.38
C ASN A 914 2.28 6.22 50.19
N PHE A 915 1.41 7.14 49.81
CA PHE A 915 1.69 8.14 48.79
C PHE A 915 1.11 9.50 49.19
N GLU A 916 1.86 10.57 48.89
CA GLU A 916 1.47 11.96 49.14
C GLU A 916 1.59 12.77 47.85
N ASN A 917 0.54 13.52 47.53
CA ASN A 917 0.63 14.50 46.45
C ASN A 917 1.45 15.72 46.90
N THR A 918 2.76 15.67 46.69
CA THR A 918 3.69 16.77 46.98
C THR A 918 3.61 17.92 45.96
N GLY A 919 2.73 17.82 44.95
CA GLY A 919 2.46 18.82 43.94
C GLY A 919 1.66 20.02 44.46
N THR A 920 1.45 21.00 43.58
CA THR A 920 0.69 22.23 43.89
C THR A 920 -0.77 22.22 43.42
N ALA A 921 -1.19 21.14 42.75
CA ALA A 921 -2.53 20.94 42.21
C ALA A 921 -3.04 19.52 42.54
N PRO A 922 -4.37 19.29 42.58
CA PRO A 922 -4.92 17.96 42.79
C PRO A 922 -4.49 16.97 41.70
N ALA A 923 -4.09 15.76 42.09
CA ALA A 923 -3.82 14.67 41.16
C ALA A 923 -5.11 13.94 40.82
N THR A 924 -5.46 13.86 39.53
CA THR A 924 -6.74 13.29 39.10
C THR A 924 -6.71 11.77 39.21
N ASN A 925 -5.63 11.16 38.74
CA ASN A 925 -5.43 9.73 38.73
C ASN A 925 -4.11 9.34 39.40
N ILE A 926 -4.14 8.22 40.13
CA ILE A 926 -2.97 7.63 40.76
C ILE A 926 -2.88 6.17 40.38
N VAL A 927 -1.70 5.74 39.95
CA VAL A 927 -1.37 4.33 39.75
C VAL A 927 -0.19 3.95 40.63
N VAL A 928 -0.38 2.92 41.45
CA VAL A 928 0.71 2.30 42.21
C VAL A 928 1.05 0.97 41.56
N GLU A 929 2.26 0.88 41.03
CA GLU A 929 2.78 -0.31 40.37
C GLU A 929 3.80 -1.03 41.27
N MET A 930 3.68 -2.35 41.37
CA MET A 930 4.65 -3.21 42.06
C MET A 930 5.03 -4.40 41.18
N ASN A 931 6.34 -4.69 41.13
CA ASN A 931 6.86 -5.92 40.55
C ASN A 931 7.26 -6.86 41.69
N VAL A 932 6.47 -7.90 41.92
CA VAL A 932 6.69 -8.85 43.02
C VAL A 932 7.68 -9.92 42.58
N ASN A 933 8.79 -10.07 43.30
CA ASN A 933 9.79 -11.08 42.99
C ASN A 933 9.23 -12.50 43.26
N PRO A 934 9.07 -13.36 42.23
CA PRO A 934 8.54 -14.70 42.41
C PRO A 934 9.48 -15.64 43.18
N ASP A 935 10.77 -15.28 43.32
CA ASP A 935 11.71 -16.04 44.16
C ASP A 935 11.44 -15.81 45.66
N ASP A 936 10.93 -14.63 46.03
CA ASP A 936 10.69 -14.22 47.42
C ASP A 936 9.25 -14.51 47.89
N PHE A 937 8.28 -14.36 47.00
CA PHE A 937 6.85 -14.41 47.33
C PHE A 937 6.04 -15.32 46.41
N ASP A 938 5.00 -15.92 46.98
CA ASP A 938 3.92 -16.56 46.22
C ASP A 938 2.88 -15.51 45.85
N ILE A 939 2.97 -14.93 44.64
CA ILE A 939 2.06 -13.89 44.17
C ILE A 939 0.58 -14.32 44.18
N SER A 940 0.30 -15.61 43.98
CA SER A 940 -1.07 -16.13 43.98
C SER A 940 -1.72 -16.02 45.36
N SER A 941 -0.92 -15.92 46.42
CA SER A 941 -1.38 -15.74 47.79
C SER A 941 -1.74 -14.30 48.14
N LEU A 942 -1.42 -13.31 47.29
CA LEU A 942 -1.65 -11.89 47.57
C LEU A 942 -3.13 -11.62 47.86
N GLN A 943 -3.38 -10.89 48.95
CA GLN A 943 -4.71 -10.43 49.35
C GLN A 943 -4.68 -8.92 49.64
N LEU A 944 -5.57 -8.18 48.98
CA LEU A 944 -5.81 -6.78 49.31
C LEU A 944 -6.54 -6.67 50.65
N GLN A 945 -6.01 -5.90 51.60
CA GLN A 945 -6.60 -5.77 52.95
C GLN A 945 -7.47 -4.52 53.06
N ASN A 946 -6.98 -3.38 52.60
CA ASN A 946 -7.70 -2.11 52.60
C ASN A 946 -7.06 -1.12 51.62
N THR A 947 -7.85 -0.18 51.10
CA THR A 947 -7.36 0.95 50.30
C THR A 947 -8.03 2.23 50.76
N SER A 948 -7.26 3.32 50.82
CA SER A 948 -7.78 4.66 51.13
C SER A 948 -8.85 5.17 50.15
N HIS A 949 -8.79 4.73 48.89
CA HIS A 949 -9.72 5.11 47.82
C HIS A 949 -10.19 3.89 47.05
N SER A 950 -11.29 4.03 46.31
CA SER A 950 -11.78 2.98 45.41
C SER A 950 -10.71 2.61 44.38
N THR A 951 -10.32 1.34 44.34
CA THR A 951 -9.18 0.86 43.57
C THR A 951 -9.60 -0.26 42.63
N TYR A 952 -9.17 -0.18 41.36
CA TYR A 952 -9.19 -1.30 40.43
C TYR A 952 -7.80 -1.95 40.43
N THR A 953 -7.74 -3.24 40.74
CA THR A 953 -6.48 -3.98 40.80
C THR A 953 -6.35 -4.90 39.59
N LYS A 954 -5.17 -4.90 38.98
CA LYS A 954 -4.84 -5.78 37.86
C LYS A 954 -3.54 -6.52 38.16
N ILE A 955 -3.59 -7.84 38.09
CA ILE A 955 -2.42 -8.72 38.27
C ILE A 955 -2.23 -9.53 36.99
N ILE A 956 -1.06 -9.38 36.37
CA ILE A 956 -0.64 -10.16 35.20
C ILE A 956 0.80 -10.61 35.43
N GLY A 957 1.01 -11.93 35.50
CA GLY A 957 2.31 -12.50 35.87
C GLY A 957 2.76 -12.02 37.25
N ASN A 958 3.86 -11.26 37.29
CA ASN A 958 4.49 -10.80 38.53
C ASN A 958 4.19 -9.33 38.84
N LYS A 959 3.48 -8.64 37.93
CA LYS A 959 3.17 -7.21 38.01
C LYS A 959 1.80 -7.00 38.64
N VAL A 960 1.73 -6.10 39.61
CA VAL A 960 0.50 -5.67 40.27
C VAL A 960 0.31 -4.18 40.04
N GLU A 961 -0.85 -3.79 39.53
CA GLU A 961 -1.24 -2.40 39.31
C GLU A 961 -2.48 -2.08 40.17
N PHE A 962 -2.37 -1.07 41.04
CA PHE A 962 -3.48 -0.52 41.82
C PHE A 962 -3.86 0.83 41.22
N ILE A 963 -5.03 0.87 40.56
CA ILE A 963 -5.48 2.03 39.77
C ILE A 963 -6.59 2.75 40.52
N MET A 964 -6.32 4.01 40.88
CA MET A 964 -7.26 4.91 41.53
C MET A 964 -7.63 6.03 40.56
N LYS A 965 -8.82 5.91 39.96
CA LYS A 965 -9.31 6.82 38.91
C LYS A 965 -10.19 7.91 39.51
N ASP A 966 -10.04 9.14 39.02
CA ASP A 966 -10.89 10.30 39.33
C ASP A 966 -10.99 10.61 40.83
N ILE A 967 -9.95 10.28 41.60
CA ILE A 967 -9.95 10.50 43.06
C ILE A 967 -9.71 11.97 43.44
N ASN A 968 -9.10 12.75 42.55
CA ASN A 968 -8.80 14.17 42.75
C ASN A 968 -8.05 14.43 44.08
N LEU A 969 -6.96 13.71 44.31
CA LEU A 969 -6.18 13.80 45.55
C LEU A 969 -5.55 15.19 45.69
N ALA A 970 -6.03 15.98 46.65
CA ALA A 970 -5.59 17.35 46.88
C ALA A 970 -4.08 17.47 47.19
N ALA A 971 -3.51 18.66 47.01
CA ALA A 971 -2.12 18.92 47.38
C ALA A 971 -1.89 18.66 48.88
N LEU A 972 -0.79 17.99 49.22
CA LEU A 972 -0.42 17.52 50.56
C LEU A 972 -1.39 16.49 51.18
N ALA A 973 -2.37 16.00 50.42
CA ALA A 973 -3.20 14.89 50.86
C ALA A 973 -2.47 13.57 50.64
N HIS A 974 -2.71 12.62 51.55
CA HIS A 974 -2.11 11.29 51.53
C HIS A 974 -3.13 10.23 51.13
N GLY A 975 -2.62 9.10 50.63
CA GLY A 975 -3.36 7.88 50.46
C GLY A 975 -2.49 6.67 50.78
N ASN A 976 -3.14 5.52 50.92
CA ASN A 976 -2.46 4.27 51.22
C ASN A 976 -3.17 3.04 50.63
N ILE A 977 -2.39 1.97 50.55
CA ILE A 977 -2.78 0.61 50.16
C ILE A 977 -2.19 -0.35 51.21
N THR A 978 -3.02 -1.16 51.83
CA THR A 978 -2.58 -2.25 52.73
C THR A 978 -2.86 -3.60 52.08
N LEU A 979 -1.83 -4.45 52.02
CA LEU A 979 -1.91 -5.78 51.43
C LEU A 979 -1.13 -6.81 52.24
N LYS A 980 -1.36 -8.09 51.98
CA LYS A 980 -0.55 -9.18 52.52
C LYS A 980 -0.21 -10.21 51.45
N VAL A 981 0.97 -10.81 51.54
CA VAL A 981 1.46 -11.83 50.61
C VAL A 981 2.30 -12.85 51.38
N LYS A 982 2.20 -14.13 51.03
CA LYS A 982 3.02 -15.18 51.66
C LYS A 982 4.42 -15.16 51.10
N SER A 983 5.39 -15.22 52.01
CA SER A 983 6.77 -15.54 51.67
C SER A 983 6.88 -16.98 51.18
N ASN A 984 7.81 -17.27 50.26
CA ASN A 984 8.00 -18.62 49.76
C ASN A 984 8.58 -19.56 50.82
N ASN A 985 8.17 -20.83 50.80
CA ASN A 985 8.60 -21.85 51.77
C ASN A 985 10.08 -22.26 51.65
N ASN A 986 10.75 -21.89 50.56
CA ASN A 986 12.14 -22.25 50.28
C ASN A 986 13.17 -21.31 50.93
N LEU A 987 12.74 -20.22 51.57
CA LEU A 987 13.61 -19.24 52.20
C LEU A 987 14.25 -19.77 53.50
N ALA A 988 15.50 -19.41 53.76
CA ALA A 988 16.31 -19.87 54.88
C ALA A 988 16.91 -18.71 55.71
N THR A 989 17.54 -19.04 56.83
CA THR A 989 18.24 -18.05 57.66
C THR A 989 19.38 -17.41 56.88
N GLY A 990 19.38 -16.08 56.79
CA GLY A 990 20.33 -15.29 55.99
C GLY A 990 19.77 -14.77 54.67
N ASP A 991 18.64 -15.31 54.20
CA ASP A 991 17.92 -14.79 53.03
C ASP A 991 17.13 -13.53 53.41
N SER A 992 16.71 -12.77 52.41
CA SER A 992 15.91 -11.56 52.57
C SER A 992 14.85 -11.48 51.49
N VAL A 993 13.68 -10.95 51.83
CA VAL A 993 12.65 -10.58 50.86
C VAL A 993 12.63 -9.07 50.70
N SER A 994 12.43 -8.57 49.47
CA SER A 994 12.30 -7.14 49.22
C SER A 994 11.07 -6.78 48.39
N ASN A 995 10.55 -5.58 48.62
CA ASN A 995 9.48 -4.98 47.81
C ASN A 995 9.75 -3.48 47.61
N GLN A 996 9.36 -2.97 46.44
CA GLN A 996 9.39 -1.56 46.07
C GLN A 996 8.14 -1.26 45.21
N ALA A 997 7.66 -0.01 45.24
CA ALA A 997 6.56 0.45 44.41
C ALA A 997 6.92 1.72 43.61
N ASN A 998 6.28 1.88 42.46
CA ASN A 998 6.35 3.09 41.64
C ASN A 998 4.98 3.79 41.68
N ILE A 999 4.96 5.07 42.04
CA ILE A 999 3.72 5.85 42.17
C ILE A 999 3.64 6.89 41.05
N TYR A 1000 2.65 6.75 40.18
CA TYR A 1000 2.41 7.68 39.07
C TYR A 1000 1.28 8.63 39.43
N PHE A 1001 1.56 9.94 39.36
CA PHE A 1001 0.57 11.01 39.52
C PHE A 1001 0.27 11.63 38.16
N ASP A 1002 -0.94 11.40 37.64
CA ASP A 1002 -1.36 11.82 36.30
C ASP A 1002 -0.32 11.41 35.22
N TYR A 1003 0.26 12.36 34.49
CA TYR A 1003 1.18 12.14 33.38
C TYR A 1003 2.67 12.28 33.76
N ASN A 1004 2.97 12.44 35.06
CA ASN A 1004 4.33 12.68 35.53
C ASN A 1004 5.19 11.41 35.58
N PHE A 1005 6.50 11.59 35.72
CA PHE A 1005 7.43 10.50 36.06
C PHE A 1005 7.03 9.86 37.39
N PRO A 1006 7.25 8.53 37.55
CA PRO A 1006 6.93 7.87 38.80
C PRO A 1006 7.81 8.40 39.93
N VAL A 1007 7.22 8.52 41.11
CA VAL A 1007 7.96 8.61 42.36
C VAL A 1007 8.20 7.19 42.84
N GLU A 1008 9.46 6.75 42.81
CA GLU A 1008 9.86 5.45 43.36
C GLU A 1008 9.82 5.52 44.89
N THR A 1009 9.20 4.54 45.53
CA THR A 1009 9.29 4.39 46.99
C THR A 1009 10.70 3.93 47.39
N ASN A 1010 10.99 3.93 48.69
CA ASN A 1010 12.11 3.15 49.22
C ASN A 1010 11.98 1.65 48.86
N GLU A 1011 13.10 0.93 48.84
CA GLU A 1011 13.10 -0.53 48.87
C GLU A 1011 12.99 -1.01 50.33
N THR A 1012 11.96 -1.79 50.65
CA THR A 1012 11.80 -2.39 51.98
C THR A 1012 12.40 -3.79 51.98
N ILE A 1013 13.36 -4.06 52.88
CA ILE A 1013 14.09 -5.34 52.95
C ILE A 1013 13.87 -5.97 54.32
N THR A 1014 13.37 -7.21 54.33
CA THR A 1014 13.14 -7.99 55.55
C THR A 1014 14.04 -9.22 55.55
N MET A 1015 14.97 -9.29 56.52
CA MET A 1015 15.90 -10.42 56.65
C MET A 1015 15.34 -11.54 57.52
N ILE A 1016 15.55 -12.79 57.09
CA ILE A 1016 15.20 -13.97 57.88
C ILE A 1016 16.32 -14.28 58.85
N LYS A 1017 16.07 -14.06 60.14
CA LYS A 1017 17.06 -14.27 61.20
C LYS A 1017 16.37 -14.78 62.47
N ASN A 1018 16.88 -15.88 63.03
CA ASN A 1018 16.45 -16.30 64.37
C ASN A 1018 16.93 -15.28 65.41
N PRO A 1019 16.07 -14.83 66.34
CA PRO A 1019 16.48 -13.93 67.39
C PRO A 1019 17.47 -14.66 68.31
N THR A 1020 18.77 -14.39 68.15
CA THR A 1020 19.76 -14.74 69.15
C THR A 1020 19.61 -13.77 70.32
N LEU A 1021 19.25 -14.29 71.51
CA LEU A 1021 19.55 -13.61 72.77
C LEU A 1021 21.08 -13.45 72.82
N GLU A 1022 21.59 -12.28 72.43
CA GLU A 1022 23.01 -11.99 72.54
C GLU A 1022 23.35 -11.61 73.98
N THR A 1023 23.79 -12.61 74.74
CA THR A 1023 24.86 -12.36 75.71
C THR A 1023 26.09 -11.92 74.93
N ILE A 1024 26.57 -10.72 75.25
CA ILE A 1024 27.84 -10.18 74.75
C ILE A 1024 28.92 -11.21 75.06
N ASP A 1025 29.43 -11.89 74.03
CA ASP A 1025 30.75 -12.49 74.10
C ASP A 1025 31.52 -12.26 72.79
N THR A 1026 32.68 -11.67 72.97
CA THR A 1026 33.59 -11.17 71.97
C THR A 1026 34.39 -12.30 71.32
N ALA A 1027 34.13 -12.60 70.05
CA ALA A 1027 35.15 -12.96 69.06
C ALA A 1027 34.52 -13.33 67.71
N ILE A 1028 34.52 -12.41 66.74
CA ILE A 1028 34.34 -12.79 65.33
C ILE A 1028 35.58 -12.35 64.56
N ASN A 1029 36.21 -13.33 63.91
CA ASN A 1029 37.25 -13.22 62.91
C ASN A 1029 36.87 -12.17 61.85
N ASN A 1030 37.45 -10.97 61.93
CA ASN A 1030 37.26 -9.93 60.92
C ASN A 1030 38.16 -10.19 59.71
N LYS A 1031 37.57 -10.50 58.56
CA LYS A 1031 38.25 -10.63 57.24
C LYS A 1031 38.59 -9.27 56.58
N VAL A 1032 38.56 -8.19 57.35
CA VAL A 1032 38.93 -6.84 56.91
C VAL A 1032 40.06 -6.31 57.76
N ASN A 1033 41.21 -6.13 57.12
CA ASN A 1033 42.45 -5.68 57.73
C ASN A 1033 42.69 -4.20 57.43
N VAL A 1034 42.88 -3.41 58.50
CA VAL A 1034 43.12 -1.97 58.41
C VAL A 1034 44.42 -1.64 59.14
N TYR A 1035 45.45 -1.20 58.41
CA TYR A 1035 46.81 -1.06 58.95
C TYR A 1035 47.67 0.01 58.21
N PRO A 1036 48.66 0.61 58.88
CA PRO A 1036 48.97 0.48 60.30
C PRO A 1036 47.91 1.20 61.16
N ASN A 1037 47.66 0.66 62.35
CA ASN A 1037 46.80 1.28 63.35
C ASN A 1037 47.40 1.01 64.74
N PRO A 1038 48.01 2.01 65.40
CA PRO A 1038 47.99 3.44 65.07
C PRO A 1038 48.76 3.83 63.78
N THR A 1039 48.35 4.91 63.11
CA THR A 1039 49.00 5.50 61.92
C THR A 1039 49.52 6.91 62.19
N LYS A 1040 50.40 7.43 61.33
CA LYS A 1040 50.78 8.85 61.27
C LYS A 1040 50.13 9.60 60.11
N ASP A 1041 49.91 8.93 58.98
CA ASP A 1041 49.46 9.57 57.74
C ASP A 1041 48.47 8.69 56.97
N ASP A 1042 48.93 7.58 56.39
CA ASP A 1042 48.13 6.73 55.51
C ASP A 1042 47.64 5.45 56.20
N VAL A 1043 46.46 4.99 55.81
CA VAL A 1043 45.81 3.76 56.28
C VAL A 1043 45.49 2.89 55.08
N ASN A 1044 45.98 1.64 55.08
CA ASN A 1044 45.66 0.65 54.07
C ASN A 1044 44.50 -0.24 54.56
N ILE A 1045 43.61 -0.58 53.65
CA ILE A 1045 42.43 -1.41 53.89
C ILE A 1045 42.49 -2.58 52.90
N LEU A 1046 42.35 -3.80 53.42
CA LEU A 1046 42.35 -5.04 52.64
C LEU A 1046 41.08 -5.85 53.00
N THR A 1047 40.34 -6.29 51.99
CA THR A 1047 39.06 -7.00 52.12
C THR A 1047 38.98 -8.21 51.17
N ASP A 1048 38.18 -9.21 51.51
CA ASP A 1048 37.94 -10.39 50.65
C ASP A 1048 36.96 -10.11 49.48
N SER A 1049 36.23 -8.99 49.51
CA SER A 1049 35.26 -8.54 48.50
C SER A 1049 35.55 -7.10 48.05
N LYS A 1050 35.06 -6.68 46.88
CA LYS A 1050 35.37 -5.33 46.35
C LYS A 1050 34.77 -4.25 47.24
N ILE A 1051 35.56 -3.21 47.49
CA ILE A 1051 35.17 -2.03 48.27
C ILE A 1051 34.39 -1.09 47.34
N LYS A 1052 33.14 -0.79 47.68
CA LYS A 1052 32.31 0.20 46.98
C LYS A 1052 32.67 1.62 47.44
N SER A 1053 32.79 1.82 48.75
CA SER A 1053 33.15 3.13 49.31
C SER A 1053 33.79 3.05 50.70
N ILE A 1054 34.54 4.08 51.07
CA ILE A 1054 35.12 4.26 52.41
C ILE A 1054 34.77 5.67 52.91
N GLU A 1055 34.26 5.75 54.13
CA GLU A 1055 33.97 7.01 54.82
C GLU A 1055 34.79 7.08 56.11
N VAL A 1056 35.41 8.23 56.37
CA VAL A 1056 36.23 8.47 57.56
C VAL A 1056 35.54 9.49 58.45
N TYR A 1057 35.28 9.11 59.69
CA TYR A 1057 34.61 9.92 60.70
C TYR A 1057 35.59 10.35 61.80
N ASP A 1058 35.44 11.56 62.33
CA ASP A 1058 36.11 11.96 63.57
C ASP A 1058 35.40 11.39 64.82
N ALA A 1059 35.97 11.64 66.00
CA ALA A 1059 35.44 11.15 67.28
C ALA A 1059 34.06 11.73 67.65
N GLN A 1060 33.60 12.80 66.99
CA GLN A 1060 32.28 13.40 67.18
C GLN A 1060 31.26 12.90 66.14
N GLY A 1061 31.66 11.98 65.25
CA GLY A 1061 30.79 11.38 64.24
C GLY A 1061 30.63 12.24 62.98
N ARG A 1062 31.47 13.24 62.76
CA ARG A 1062 31.46 14.05 61.53
C ARG A 1062 32.28 13.38 60.44
N ILE A 1063 31.76 13.34 59.21
CA ILE A 1063 32.49 12.82 58.05
C ILE A 1063 33.60 13.80 57.68
N ILE A 1064 34.83 13.33 57.68
CA ILE A 1064 36.02 14.11 57.33
C ILE A 1064 36.45 13.82 55.89
N GLN A 1065 36.26 12.60 55.41
CA GLN A 1065 36.56 12.19 54.03
C GLN A 1065 35.60 11.09 53.56
N LYS A 1066 35.29 11.08 52.26
CA LYS A 1066 34.49 10.04 51.60
C LYS A 1066 35.10 9.69 50.26
N HIS A 1067 35.30 8.40 50.01
CA HIS A 1067 35.83 7.85 48.77
C HIS A 1067 34.81 6.87 48.20
N MET A 1068 34.34 7.09 46.97
CA MET A 1068 33.35 6.24 46.29
C MET A 1068 33.95 5.64 45.01
N GLY A 1069 33.39 4.51 44.54
CA GLY A 1069 33.73 3.91 43.25
C GLY A 1069 35.07 3.19 43.21
N ILE A 1070 35.56 2.68 44.35
CA ILE A 1070 36.90 2.08 44.47
C ILE A 1070 37.01 0.76 43.70
N ASN A 1071 35.97 -0.08 43.75
CA ASN A 1071 35.81 -1.34 42.99
C ASN A 1071 37.02 -2.29 43.01
N ALA A 1072 37.81 -2.25 44.09
CA ALA A 1072 38.99 -3.08 44.32
C ALA A 1072 38.93 -3.71 45.72
N GLN A 1073 39.63 -4.83 45.91
CA GLN A 1073 39.76 -5.53 47.21
C GLN A 1073 40.77 -4.86 48.16
N ASN A 1074 41.42 -3.79 47.71
CA ASN A 1074 42.33 -3.00 48.53
C ASN A 1074 42.13 -1.50 48.27
N ALA A 1075 42.42 -0.70 49.29
CA ALA A 1075 42.35 0.75 49.20
C ALA A 1075 43.35 1.40 50.15
N LYS A 1076 43.84 2.58 49.80
CA LYS A 1076 44.69 3.41 50.67
C LYS A 1076 44.00 4.75 50.89
N VAL A 1077 43.85 5.14 52.15
CA VAL A 1077 43.20 6.39 52.54
C VAL A 1077 44.19 7.22 53.35
N SER A 1078 44.41 8.47 52.94
CA SER A 1078 45.35 9.38 53.62
C SER A 1078 44.61 10.32 54.55
N ILE A 1079 44.90 10.22 55.84
CA ILE A 1079 44.37 11.14 56.86
C ILE A 1079 45.44 12.16 57.29
N ARG A 1080 46.47 12.40 56.48
CA ARG A 1080 47.61 13.28 56.80
C ARG A 1080 47.20 14.71 57.22
N SER A 1081 46.17 15.28 56.60
CA SER A 1081 45.68 16.63 56.87
C SER A 1081 44.79 16.77 58.11
N THR A 1082 44.45 15.68 58.80
CA THR A 1082 43.58 15.70 59.98
C THR A 1082 44.38 15.81 61.30
N ALA A 1083 43.76 16.21 62.42
CA ALA A 1083 44.46 16.31 63.71
C ALA A 1083 44.76 14.92 64.32
N SER A 1084 45.72 14.81 65.25
CA SER A 1084 45.92 13.56 66.01
C SER A 1084 44.67 13.23 66.82
N GLY A 1085 44.23 11.97 66.79
CA GLY A 1085 42.95 11.58 67.39
C GLY A 1085 42.41 10.23 66.91
N LEU A 1086 41.24 9.85 67.44
CA LEU A 1086 40.52 8.63 67.05
C LEU A 1086 39.62 8.92 65.83
N TYR A 1087 39.74 8.07 64.81
CA TYR A 1087 38.92 8.08 63.62
C TYR A 1087 38.17 6.76 63.48
N ILE A 1088 36.99 6.80 62.85
CA ILE A 1088 36.23 5.60 62.51
C ILE A 1088 36.14 5.50 61.00
N PHE A 1089 36.58 4.37 60.46
CA PHE A 1089 36.51 4.04 59.05
C PHE A 1089 35.30 3.16 58.82
N LYS A 1090 34.31 3.65 58.07
CA LYS A 1090 33.20 2.86 57.54
C LYS A 1090 33.57 2.37 56.15
N ILE A 1091 33.72 1.06 56.00
CA ILE A 1091 34.12 0.40 54.76
C ILE A 1091 32.91 -0.36 54.25
N ILE A 1092 32.41 0.03 53.08
CA ILE A 1092 31.26 -0.61 52.44
C ILE A 1092 31.80 -1.47 51.31
N THR A 1093 31.53 -2.76 51.36
CA THR A 1093 31.87 -3.72 50.31
C THR A 1093 30.62 -4.16 49.55
N GLU A 1094 30.78 -5.00 48.52
CA GLU A 1094 29.65 -5.65 47.84
C GLU A 1094 28.80 -6.53 48.77
N LYS A 1095 29.34 -6.97 49.90
CA LYS A 1095 28.69 -7.97 50.77
C LYS A 1095 28.28 -7.43 52.14
N GLU A 1096 28.97 -6.42 52.65
CA GLU A 1096 28.79 -5.99 54.03
C GLU A 1096 29.30 -4.56 54.27
N VAL A 1097 28.87 -3.98 55.40
CA VAL A 1097 29.33 -2.68 55.92
C VAL A 1097 30.09 -2.91 57.22
N ILE A 1098 31.35 -2.46 57.29
CA ILE A 1098 32.24 -2.69 58.44
C ILE A 1098 32.77 -1.38 59.00
N MET A 1099 32.79 -1.27 60.33
CA MET A 1099 33.37 -0.13 61.05
C MET A 1099 34.70 -0.51 61.72
N LYS A 1100 35.77 0.25 61.46
CA LYS A 1100 37.09 0.05 62.08
C LYS A 1100 37.60 1.33 62.72
N LYS A 1101 38.00 1.24 63.99
CA LYS A 1101 38.64 2.33 64.72
C LYS A 1101 40.10 2.45 64.29
N VAL A 1102 40.54 3.65 63.93
CA VAL A 1102 41.94 3.96 63.58
C VAL A 1102 42.44 5.13 64.43
N ILE A 1103 43.59 4.96 65.06
CA ILE A 1103 44.23 5.98 65.90
C ILE A 1103 45.30 6.69 65.08
N LYS A 1104 45.23 8.01 64.98
CA LYS A 1104 46.29 8.84 64.39
C LYS A 1104 47.12 9.48 65.50
N ASN A 1105 48.43 9.20 65.51
CA ASN A 1105 49.39 9.75 66.48
C ASN A 1105 49.93 11.10 66.03
#